data_AF-A0A933DIJ9-F1
#
_entry.id   AF-A0A933DIJ9-F1
#
_cell.length_a   1.000
_cell.length_b   1.000
_cell.length_c   1.000
_cell.angle_alpha   90.00
_cell.angle_beta   90.00
_cell.angle_gamma   90.00
#
_symmetry.space_group_name_H-M   'P 1'
#
loop_
_entity.id
_entity.type
_entity.pdbx_description
1 polymer ?
#
loop_
_entity_poly.entity_id
_entity_poly.type
_entity_poly.pdbx_seq_one_letter_code
_entity_poly.pdbx_strand_id
1 'polypeptide(L)'
;MPELWLLLEVRIMNIRERIVKALFGGLIQEEIQKSSKQVVTHVPGLSLTEGILPEIDFEIFNQMYEQTSWVRAVVGVICKAVTARGYALVPSKPNADPKNAETLQEFFSNCNPNDTFLEILDDVARDVYVFGSGFLEVVYGSDGKPRELWNLDATTVRVKADDHGSIMGYIQMPRFSSTRNQTGKVEFEPKEVIHFKLGTKGATLYGLSPLASLILPITVDKFAQVYNRAFFINGAKIRGAFIMKDATPEQVERNREYMKARAQNPDLSHSDLVLEGDIEFKQISTNQKDMEFLELREFTRNEILAVYGVPPGKVSIIETGNIGAGTGEHQTQTFYEETILPFQMRVAEKITKHVIRQGFGITDWAFQFNKRSIDEKDQAEIFNIYLQNGVFSPEEVRRLVAPRMPEIQKSLSGNGSHEIGKGKLKPSETIVNATKEVVAIENRFVDALGRLFREIKSAVASKLPDLRLEIIRPKISSLNLPIKNRTVSVFLEGLEGIFLRFDELPEEAKQLDELEVLLELIDQEKIARLLEKFSLEAARKGLNLSARRAKLENVEDLTRALEESLRSNAAILAGHVSEALKASLRQALIEGIAASETIPQLMRRIEDQLDSVATVSVRPTLDAQGNVLRAGHTRQMERSTAAEIIARTEANRAFNEGNLDALSQAEIQRVQWLLASDACPQCVAAAEILAGNKLGKVLSIDEASGQIPVHPNCRCTWITEVER
;
A
#
# COMPACT_ATOMS: atom_id res chain seq x y z
N MET A 1 13.63 -49.31 26.69
CA MET A 1 14.61 -48.24 26.97
C MET A 1 14.10 -46.85 26.53
N PRO A 2 13.01 -46.27 27.11
CA PRO A 2 12.57 -44.91 26.77
C PRO A 2 13.03 -43.85 27.79
N GLU A 3 13.42 -44.25 29.00
CA GLU A 3 13.74 -43.32 30.11
C GLU A 3 15.14 -42.68 29.99
N LEU A 4 16.06 -43.29 29.25
CA LEU A 4 17.41 -42.75 29.01
C LEU A 4 17.42 -41.58 28.02
N TRP A 5 16.44 -41.49 27.11
CA TRP A 5 16.34 -40.40 26.13
C TRP A 5 15.81 -39.10 26.76
N LEU A 6 14.81 -39.19 27.65
CA LEU A 6 14.29 -38.05 28.40
C LEU A 6 15.32 -37.47 29.39
N LEU A 7 16.14 -38.31 30.02
CA LEU A 7 17.22 -37.85 30.91
C LEU A 7 18.38 -37.16 30.16
N LEU A 8 18.61 -37.52 28.89
CA LEU A 8 19.63 -36.90 28.04
C LEU A 8 19.15 -35.55 27.47
N GLU A 9 17.89 -35.41 27.04
CA GLU A 9 17.33 -34.12 26.62
C GLU A 9 17.24 -33.11 27.77
N VAL A 10 16.81 -33.54 28.96
CA VAL A 10 16.75 -32.67 30.15
C VAL A 10 18.14 -32.26 30.65
N ARG A 11 19.18 -33.09 30.46
CA ARG A 11 20.58 -32.73 30.76
C ARG A 11 21.19 -31.78 29.73
N ILE A 12 20.89 -31.96 28.44
CA ILE A 12 21.42 -31.11 27.36
C ILE A 12 20.77 -29.72 27.40
N MET A 13 19.47 -29.61 27.69
CA MET A 13 18.81 -28.32 27.97
C MET A 13 19.43 -27.60 29.18
N ASN A 14 19.69 -28.31 30.27
CA ASN A 14 20.32 -27.73 31.48
C ASN A 14 21.75 -27.24 31.26
N ILE A 15 22.53 -27.88 30.38
CA ILE A 15 23.90 -27.43 30.06
C ILE A 15 23.86 -26.12 29.27
N ARG A 16 22.92 -25.99 28.34
CA ARG A 16 22.73 -24.78 27.53
C ARG A 16 22.29 -23.60 28.40
N GLU A 17 21.35 -23.80 29.32
CA GLU A 17 20.97 -22.79 30.31
C GLU A 17 22.11 -22.43 31.26
N ARG A 18 22.89 -23.42 31.74
CA ARG A 18 24.03 -23.17 32.63
C ARG A 18 25.18 -22.43 31.95
N ILE A 19 25.45 -22.69 30.67
CA ILE A 19 26.47 -21.99 29.88
C ILE A 19 26.03 -20.56 29.56
N VAL A 20 24.76 -20.35 29.21
CA VAL A 20 24.19 -19.01 28.99
C VAL A 20 24.19 -18.21 30.31
N LYS A 21 23.80 -18.82 31.43
CA LYS A 21 23.92 -18.19 32.77
C LYS A 21 25.36 -17.92 33.19
N ALA A 22 26.31 -18.79 32.85
CA ALA A 22 27.70 -18.61 33.24
C ALA A 22 28.42 -17.51 32.42
N LEU A 23 28.13 -17.41 31.12
CA LEU A 23 28.79 -16.46 30.22
C LEU A 23 28.07 -15.11 30.14
N PHE A 24 26.74 -15.12 30.23
CA PHE A 24 25.91 -13.93 30.02
C PHE A 24 25.03 -13.63 31.23
N GLY A 25 24.91 -14.52 32.22
CA GLY A 25 23.99 -14.33 33.34
C GLY A 25 24.30 -13.11 34.20
N GLY A 26 25.57 -12.72 34.35
CA GLY A 26 25.95 -11.48 35.03
C GLY A 26 25.54 -10.23 34.23
N LEU A 27 25.77 -10.23 32.92
CA LEU A 27 25.42 -9.12 32.03
C LEU A 27 23.89 -9.00 31.86
N ILE A 28 23.20 -10.14 31.72
CA ILE A 28 21.75 -10.24 31.66
C ILE A 28 21.15 -9.85 33.02
N GLN A 29 21.70 -10.27 34.16
CA GLN A 29 21.23 -9.82 35.48
C GLN A 29 21.49 -8.34 35.71
N GLU A 30 22.59 -7.77 35.23
CA GLU A 30 22.89 -6.35 35.38
C GLU A 30 21.98 -5.50 34.48
N GLU A 31 21.70 -5.94 33.26
CA GLU A 31 20.75 -5.29 32.34
C GLU A 31 19.30 -5.47 32.82
N ILE A 32 18.96 -6.68 33.31
CA ILE A 32 17.68 -6.96 33.99
C ILE A 32 17.59 -6.18 35.30
N GLN A 33 18.65 -5.95 36.06
CA GLN A 33 18.61 -5.12 37.29
C GLN A 33 18.48 -3.63 36.96
N LYS A 34 19.10 -3.16 35.87
CA LYS A 34 18.90 -1.80 35.36
C LYS A 34 17.47 -1.60 34.85
N SER A 35 16.86 -2.61 34.22
CA SER A 35 15.47 -2.55 33.76
C SER A 35 14.43 -2.92 34.83
N SER A 36 14.74 -3.79 35.79
CA SER A 36 13.84 -4.18 36.89
C SER A 36 13.82 -3.16 38.03
N LYS A 37 14.83 -2.28 38.13
CA LYS A 37 14.70 -1.01 38.87
C LYS A 37 13.60 -0.10 38.29
N GLN A 38 13.10 -0.35 37.07
CA GLN A 38 11.99 0.39 36.45
C GLN A 38 10.62 -0.19 36.82
N VAL A 39 10.55 -1.26 37.64
CA VAL A 39 9.30 -1.76 38.22
C VAL A 39 9.36 -1.54 39.73
N VAL A 40 9.06 -0.32 40.18
CA VAL A 40 8.97 -0.03 41.62
C VAL A 40 7.54 -0.15 42.11
N THR A 41 7.44 -1.00 43.13
CA THR A 41 6.40 -1.20 44.12
C THR A 41 5.59 0.04 44.49
N HIS A 42 4.27 -0.18 44.58
CA HIS A 42 3.28 0.69 45.21
C HIS A 42 3.79 1.24 46.55
N VAL A 43 3.99 2.55 46.64
CA VAL A 43 4.18 3.26 47.92
C VAL A 43 2.88 3.99 48.23
N PRO A 44 2.00 3.44 49.07
CA PRO A 44 0.77 4.12 49.44
C PRO A 44 1.07 5.15 50.52
N GLY A 45 0.64 6.38 50.24
CA GLY A 45 0.59 7.48 51.20
C GLY A 45 1.45 8.64 50.75
N LEU A 46 0.83 9.73 50.32
CA LEU A 46 1.41 11.07 50.41
C LEU A 46 0.35 12.16 50.34
N SER A 47 0.66 13.21 51.10
CA SER A 47 -0.12 14.35 51.57
C SER A 47 -0.89 15.14 50.49
N LEU A 48 -2.06 15.69 50.88
CA LEU A 48 -2.83 16.72 50.15
C LEU A 48 -1.97 17.93 49.71
N THR A 49 -0.80 18.13 50.32
CA THR A 49 0.12 19.23 50.01
C THR A 49 1.01 18.97 48.80
N GLU A 50 1.22 17.73 48.35
CA GLU A 50 2.17 17.43 47.25
C GLU A 50 1.48 16.98 45.96
N GLY A 51 0.15 16.79 46.00
CA GLY A 51 -0.63 16.32 44.86
C GLY A 51 -0.58 14.79 44.74
N ILE A 52 -1.52 14.24 43.97
CA ILE A 52 -1.68 12.79 43.82
C ILE A 52 -0.79 12.32 42.68
N LEU A 53 0.06 11.33 42.94
CA LEU A 53 0.89 10.68 41.92
C LEU A 53 0.04 9.83 40.96
N PRO A 54 0.43 9.72 39.68
CA PRO A 54 -0.18 8.73 38.79
C PRO A 54 0.13 7.31 39.30
N GLU A 55 -0.74 6.34 38.97
CA GLU A 55 -0.58 4.94 39.39
C GLU A 55 0.71 4.30 38.82
N ILE A 56 1.10 4.73 37.62
CA ILE A 56 2.35 4.35 36.96
C ILE A 56 3.21 5.60 36.82
N ASP A 57 4.49 5.49 37.18
CA ASP A 57 5.45 6.57 37.00
C ASP A 57 5.63 6.88 35.50
N PHE A 58 5.34 8.12 35.12
CA PHE A 58 5.46 8.59 33.75
C PHE A 58 6.91 8.54 33.22
N GLU A 59 7.92 8.50 34.09
CA GLU A 59 9.30 8.34 33.64
C GLU A 59 9.55 6.98 32.97
N ILE A 60 8.81 5.93 33.36
CA ILE A 60 8.87 4.63 32.70
C ILE A 60 8.39 4.76 31.24
N PHE A 61 7.28 5.46 31.03
CA PHE A 61 6.74 5.71 29.69
C PHE A 61 7.68 6.59 28.85
N ASN A 62 8.32 7.58 29.47
CA ASN A 62 9.32 8.41 28.79
C ASN A 62 10.48 7.55 28.26
N GLN A 63 11.02 6.66 29.10
CA GLN A 63 12.09 5.75 28.69
C GLN A 63 11.64 4.77 27.59
N MET A 64 10.41 4.26 27.66
CA MET A 64 9.86 3.40 26.60
C MET A 64 9.72 4.14 25.26
N TYR A 65 9.26 5.40 25.29
CA TYR A 65 9.16 6.26 24.11
C TYR A 65 10.55 6.59 23.53
N GLU A 66 11.55 6.82 24.39
CA GLU A 66 12.90 7.16 23.96
C GLU A 66 13.68 5.97 23.38
N GLN A 67 13.50 4.79 23.96
CA GLN A 67 14.30 3.61 23.62
C GLN A 67 13.69 2.74 22.53
N THR A 68 12.38 2.81 22.29
CA THR A 68 11.70 1.97 21.31
C THR A 68 11.37 2.76 20.04
N SER A 69 12.07 2.42 18.96
CA SER A 69 11.92 3.11 17.66
C SER A 69 10.50 3.07 17.10
N TRP A 70 9.79 1.94 17.26
CA TRP A 70 8.42 1.78 16.76
C TRP A 70 7.42 2.66 17.49
N VAL A 71 7.54 2.78 18.82
CA VAL A 71 6.70 3.69 19.61
C VAL A 71 6.89 5.13 19.15
N ARG A 72 8.15 5.57 19.00
CA ARG A 72 8.47 6.92 18.52
C ARG A 72 7.92 7.19 17.12
N ALA A 73 8.03 6.22 16.22
CA ALA A 73 7.52 6.34 14.85
C ALA A 73 5.99 6.51 14.83
N VAL A 74 5.28 5.67 15.58
CA VAL A 74 3.82 5.65 15.66
C VAL A 74 3.27 6.94 16.29
N VAL A 75 3.81 7.34 17.45
CA VAL A 75 3.43 8.61 18.10
C VAL A 75 3.74 9.79 17.18
N GLY A 76 4.91 9.79 16.52
CA GLY A 76 5.29 10.86 15.58
C GLY A 76 4.35 10.97 14.38
N VAL A 77 3.85 9.85 13.85
CA VAL A 77 2.85 9.85 12.77
C VAL A 77 1.52 10.44 13.25
N ILE A 78 1.08 10.07 14.45
CA ILE A 78 -0.16 10.59 15.05
C ILE A 78 -0.06 12.11 15.27
N CYS A 79 1.01 12.57 15.94
CA CYS A 79 1.28 13.98 16.19
C CYS A 79 1.22 14.81 14.89
N LYS A 80 1.97 14.39 13.86
CA LYS A 80 1.94 15.00 12.53
C LYS A 80 0.54 15.01 11.92
N ALA A 81 -0.20 13.90 12.02
CA ALA A 81 -1.54 13.80 11.45
C ALA A 81 -2.57 14.68 12.16
N VAL A 82 -2.42 14.91 13.47
CA VAL A 82 -3.28 15.81 14.26
C VAL A 82 -3.10 17.27 13.83
N THR A 83 -1.88 17.70 13.52
CA THR A 83 -1.58 19.11 13.21
C THR A 83 -1.51 19.41 11.71
N ALA A 84 -1.36 18.39 10.85
CA ALA A 84 -1.09 18.52 9.41
C ALA A 84 -2.02 19.46 8.63
N ARG A 85 -3.29 19.57 9.02
CA ARG A 85 -4.29 20.36 8.28
C ARG A 85 -4.51 21.76 8.86
N GLY A 86 -3.87 22.07 9.98
CA GLY A 86 -4.11 23.30 10.73
C GLY A 86 -5.50 23.36 11.36
N TYR A 87 -5.88 24.57 11.76
CA TYR A 87 -7.14 24.85 12.45
C TYR A 87 -7.84 26.05 11.82
N ALA A 88 -9.12 26.21 12.17
CA ALA A 88 -9.93 27.37 11.85
C ALA A 88 -10.80 27.73 13.06
N LEU A 89 -11.18 29.00 13.13
CA LEU A 89 -12.22 29.48 14.02
C LEU A 89 -13.53 29.48 13.24
N VAL A 90 -14.56 28.84 13.80
CA VAL A 90 -15.87 28.70 13.15
C VAL A 90 -16.97 29.36 13.98
N PRO A 91 -17.92 30.07 13.34
CA PRO A 91 -19.03 30.67 14.04
C PRO A 91 -19.95 29.57 14.59
N SER A 92 -20.19 29.57 15.90
CA SER A 92 -21.16 28.72 16.59
C SER A 92 -22.60 29.22 16.47
N LYS A 93 -22.78 30.50 16.13
CA LYS A 93 -24.09 31.15 15.97
C LYS A 93 -24.15 31.89 14.63
N PRO A 94 -25.33 32.00 13.97
CA PRO A 94 -25.45 32.69 12.68
C PRO A 94 -25.07 34.18 12.72
N ASN A 95 -25.27 34.84 13.87
CA ASN A 95 -24.97 36.26 14.08
C ASN A 95 -23.68 36.42 14.91
N ALA A 96 -22.63 35.66 14.61
CA ALA A 96 -21.36 35.77 15.31
C ALA A 96 -20.66 37.10 14.99
N ASP A 97 -20.12 37.77 16.00
CA ASP A 97 -19.43 39.05 15.84
C ASP A 97 -18.05 38.82 15.19
N PRO A 98 -17.75 39.42 14.03
CA PRO A 98 -16.44 39.31 13.39
C PRO A 98 -15.28 39.78 14.27
N LYS A 99 -15.49 40.73 15.19
CA LYS A 99 -14.43 41.24 16.08
C LYS A 99 -13.95 40.18 17.07
N ASN A 100 -14.84 39.29 17.49
CA ASN A 100 -14.48 38.15 18.34
C ASN A 100 -13.55 37.19 17.59
N ALA A 101 -13.75 37.02 16.27
CA ALA A 101 -12.89 36.20 15.42
C ALA A 101 -11.47 36.77 15.34
N GLU A 102 -11.36 38.09 15.09
CA GLU A 102 -10.08 38.79 14.99
C GLU A 102 -9.28 38.69 16.30
N THR A 103 -9.95 38.90 17.44
CA THR A 103 -9.33 38.80 18.77
C THR A 103 -8.78 37.39 19.03
N LEU A 104 -9.56 36.36 18.71
CA LEU A 104 -9.13 34.97 18.87
C LEU A 104 -8.01 34.60 17.90
N GLN A 105 -8.06 35.09 16.66
CA GLN A 105 -7.04 34.83 15.66
C GLN A 105 -5.70 35.46 16.05
N GLU A 106 -5.70 36.68 16.59
CA GLU A 106 -4.51 37.34 17.12
C GLU A 106 -3.91 36.53 18.28
N PHE A 107 -4.75 36.07 19.22
CA PHE A 107 -4.31 35.25 20.35
C PHE A 107 -3.68 33.92 19.90
N PHE A 108 -4.34 33.14 19.04
CA PHE A 108 -3.79 31.85 18.60
C PHE A 108 -2.57 32.00 17.68
N SER A 109 -2.42 33.14 17.00
CA SER A 109 -1.23 33.41 16.18
C SER A 109 -0.01 33.75 17.03
N ASN A 110 -0.23 34.34 18.21
CA ASN A 110 0.82 34.78 19.14
C ASN A 110 0.61 34.16 20.53
N CYS A 111 0.48 32.83 20.59
CA CYS A 111 0.13 32.12 21.82
C CYS A 111 1.28 32.10 22.85
N ASN A 112 2.54 32.13 22.41
CA ASN A 112 3.69 32.44 23.25
C ASN A 112 4.85 32.95 22.36
N PRO A 113 5.96 33.48 22.94
CA PRO A 113 7.06 34.04 22.16
C PRO A 113 7.95 33.03 21.40
N ASN A 114 7.92 31.75 21.78
CA ASN A 114 8.88 30.74 21.34
C ASN A 114 8.31 29.77 20.31
N ASP A 115 7.08 29.32 20.54
CA ASP A 115 6.43 28.22 19.85
C ASP A 115 5.14 28.72 19.18
N THR A 116 4.88 28.15 18.01
CA THR A 116 3.60 28.31 17.32
C THR A 116 2.53 27.46 18.00
N PHE A 117 1.26 27.84 17.84
CA PHE A 117 0.17 27.07 18.42
C PHE A 117 0.09 25.62 17.90
N LEU A 118 0.56 25.37 16.67
CA LEU A 118 0.64 24.01 16.13
C LEU A 118 1.71 23.16 16.81
N GLU A 119 2.86 23.74 17.17
CA GLU A 119 3.91 23.05 17.94
C GLU A 119 3.42 22.71 19.34
N ILE A 120 2.74 23.64 20.00
CA ILE A 120 2.09 23.39 21.30
C ILE A 120 1.10 22.21 21.21
N LEU A 121 0.26 22.16 20.16
CA LEU A 121 -0.67 21.07 19.95
C LEU A 121 0.02 19.74 19.64
N ASP A 122 1.16 19.76 18.95
CA ASP A 122 1.98 18.58 18.67
C ASP A 122 2.53 17.98 19.97
N ASP A 123 3.04 18.85 20.85
CA ASP A 123 3.57 18.46 22.16
C ASP A 123 2.45 17.94 23.09
N VAL A 124 1.29 18.59 23.10
CA VAL A 124 0.12 18.09 23.85
C VAL A 124 -0.30 16.72 23.33
N ALA A 125 -0.34 16.52 22.01
CA ALA A 125 -0.63 15.21 21.43
C ALA A 125 0.40 14.18 21.86
N ARG A 126 1.69 14.53 21.83
CA ARG A 126 2.79 13.64 22.23
C ARG A 126 2.63 13.20 23.68
N ASP A 127 2.45 14.13 24.61
CA ASP A 127 2.28 13.83 26.03
C ASP A 127 1.05 12.95 26.29
N VAL A 128 -0.06 13.24 25.61
CA VAL A 128 -1.27 12.44 25.76
C VAL A 128 -1.07 11.01 25.26
N TYR A 129 -0.38 10.80 24.13
CA TYR A 129 -0.16 9.46 23.56
C TYR A 129 1.02 8.69 24.20
N VAL A 130 1.91 9.37 24.93
CA VAL A 130 2.99 8.74 25.70
C VAL A 130 2.58 8.47 27.15
N PHE A 131 1.99 9.45 27.83
CA PHE A 131 1.67 9.37 29.26
C PHE A 131 0.19 9.12 29.55
N GLY A 132 -0.68 9.18 28.55
CA GLY A 132 -2.13 9.16 28.74
C GLY A 132 -2.71 10.49 29.24
N SER A 133 -1.85 11.44 29.60
CA SER A 133 -2.20 12.75 30.13
C SER A 133 -1.27 13.82 29.56
N GLY A 134 -1.83 14.95 29.13
CA GLY A 134 -1.08 16.13 28.72
C GLY A 134 -1.66 17.38 29.36
N PHE A 135 -0.81 18.37 29.62
CA PHE A 135 -1.20 19.56 30.38
C PHE A 135 -0.78 20.81 29.61
N LEU A 136 -1.71 21.78 29.56
CA LEU A 136 -1.48 23.07 28.92
C LEU A 136 -1.82 24.16 29.91
N GLU A 137 -0.85 25.00 30.25
CA GLU A 137 -1.03 26.19 31.06
C GLU A 137 -1.70 27.30 30.25
N VAL A 138 -2.61 28.03 30.90
CA VAL A 138 -3.25 29.23 30.39
C VAL A 138 -2.87 30.39 31.31
N VAL A 139 -2.03 31.28 30.81
CA VAL A 139 -1.61 32.47 31.56
C VAL A 139 -2.64 33.57 31.33
N TYR A 140 -3.18 34.12 32.42
CA TYR A 140 -4.18 35.18 32.37
C TYR A 140 -3.54 36.56 32.58
N GLY A 141 -3.98 37.54 31.79
CA GLY A 141 -3.62 38.95 31.98
C GLY A 141 -4.34 39.58 33.17
N SER A 142 -3.95 40.81 33.51
CA SER A 142 -4.61 41.61 34.56
C SER A 142 -6.09 41.92 34.23
N ASP A 143 -6.48 41.81 32.96
CA ASP A 143 -7.85 41.92 32.46
C ASP A 143 -8.67 40.64 32.64
N GLY A 144 -8.08 39.58 33.20
CA GLY A 144 -8.72 38.28 33.41
C GLY A 144 -8.90 37.46 32.14
N LYS A 145 -8.30 37.87 31.02
CA LYS A 145 -8.36 37.15 29.73
C LYS A 145 -7.07 36.35 29.48
N PRO A 146 -7.14 35.23 28.74
CA PRO A 146 -5.95 34.49 28.34
C PRO A 146 -4.98 35.37 27.54
N ARG A 147 -3.69 35.26 27.85
CA ARG A 147 -2.59 35.96 27.17
C ARG A 147 -1.60 35.00 26.54
N GLU A 148 -1.26 33.93 27.24
CA GLU A 148 -0.28 32.96 26.75
C GLU A 148 -0.72 31.51 27.00
N LEU A 149 -0.18 30.61 26.20
CA LEU A 149 -0.33 29.16 26.34
C LEU A 149 1.05 28.51 26.41
N TRP A 150 1.25 27.66 27.43
CA TRP A 150 2.51 26.96 27.64
C TRP A 150 2.28 25.47 27.84
N ASN A 151 3.08 24.63 27.18
CA ASN A 151 3.04 23.21 27.42
C ASN A 151 3.71 22.90 28.77
N LEU A 152 3.07 22.06 29.58
CA LEU A 152 3.62 21.61 30.86
C LEU A 152 4.02 20.14 30.75
N ASP A 153 5.30 19.85 31.01
CA ASP A 153 5.85 18.49 31.03
C ASP A 153 5.06 17.59 31.99
N ALA A 154 4.31 16.65 31.42
CA ALA A 154 3.43 15.76 32.17
C ALA A 154 4.14 14.98 33.28
N THR A 155 5.43 14.67 33.15
CA THR A 155 6.20 13.95 34.17
C THR A 155 6.36 14.76 35.46
N THR A 156 6.33 16.09 35.35
CA THR A 156 6.56 17.05 36.45
C THR A 156 5.28 17.53 37.12
N VAL A 157 4.11 17.29 36.50
CA VAL A 157 2.81 17.76 36.99
C VAL A 157 2.12 16.71 37.86
N ARG A 158 1.44 17.17 38.91
CA ARG A 158 0.61 16.39 39.83
C ARG A 158 -0.77 17.03 39.98
N VAL A 159 -1.83 16.21 39.99
CA VAL A 159 -3.21 16.65 40.18
C VAL A 159 -3.52 16.75 41.67
N LYS A 160 -4.10 17.87 42.10
CA LYS A 160 -4.67 18.04 43.44
C LYS A 160 -6.18 17.83 43.34
N ALA A 161 -6.73 16.89 44.09
CA ALA A 161 -8.16 16.61 44.12
C ALA A 161 -8.70 16.55 45.55
N ASP A 162 -10.01 16.78 45.70
CA ASP A 162 -10.72 16.53 46.95
C ASP A 162 -11.03 15.03 47.17
N ASP A 163 -11.60 14.69 48.32
CA ASP A 163 -11.96 13.30 48.68
C ASP A 163 -13.01 12.69 47.74
N HIS A 164 -13.70 13.52 46.95
CA HIS A 164 -14.68 13.10 45.95
C HIS A 164 -14.08 12.96 44.54
N GLY A 165 -12.79 13.28 44.37
CA GLY A 165 -12.08 13.23 43.09
C GLY A 165 -12.27 14.47 42.20
N SER A 166 -12.85 15.55 42.72
CA SER A 166 -12.94 16.84 42.02
C SER A 166 -11.57 17.52 42.01
N ILE A 167 -11.13 18.00 40.85
CA ILE A 167 -9.82 18.63 40.70
C ILE A 167 -9.86 20.04 41.33
N MET A 168 -9.03 20.23 42.35
CA MET A 168 -8.87 21.47 43.11
C MET A 168 -7.68 22.31 42.64
N GLY A 169 -6.76 21.72 41.85
CA GLY A 169 -5.64 22.43 41.26
C GLY A 169 -4.57 21.48 40.71
N TYR A 170 -3.45 22.04 40.30
CA TYR A 170 -2.30 21.30 39.80
C TYR A 170 -1.01 21.78 40.45
N ILE A 171 -0.02 20.91 40.55
CA ILE A 171 1.27 21.21 41.16
C ILE A 171 2.34 20.76 40.18
N GLN A 172 3.28 21.63 39.84
CA GLN A 172 4.46 21.27 39.06
C GLN A 172 5.70 21.26 39.94
N MET A 173 6.54 20.23 39.76
CA MET A 173 7.85 20.09 40.37
C MET A 173 8.94 20.09 39.28
N PRO A 174 9.55 21.25 38.95
CA PRO A 174 10.55 21.38 37.91
C PRO A 174 11.82 20.57 38.23
N ARG A 175 12.37 19.88 37.22
CA ARG A 175 13.58 19.03 37.37
C ARG A 175 14.85 19.82 37.70
N PHE A 176 14.88 21.13 37.43
CA PHE A 176 16.07 22.00 37.56
C PHE A 176 16.01 23.02 38.71
N SER A 177 15.26 22.75 39.78
CA SER A 177 15.27 23.62 40.98
C SER A 177 16.58 23.44 41.78
N SER A 178 17.65 24.11 41.32
CA SER A 178 19.01 24.02 41.88
C SER A 178 19.33 25.03 42.99
N THR A 179 18.34 25.74 43.54
CA THR A 179 18.56 26.66 44.66
C THR A 179 18.24 26.02 46.00
N ARG A 180 19.28 25.93 46.83
CA ARG A 180 19.40 25.29 48.15
C ARG A 180 18.43 25.75 49.25
N ASN A 181 17.29 26.41 48.96
CA ASN A 181 16.31 26.80 49.98
C ASN A 181 14.90 27.19 49.49
N GLN A 182 14.48 26.85 48.27
CA GLN A 182 13.07 26.86 47.89
C GLN A 182 12.81 25.60 47.09
N THR A 183 11.90 24.74 47.54
CA THR A 183 11.26 23.78 46.65
C THR A 183 10.60 24.63 45.56
N GLY A 184 11.13 24.58 44.33
CA GLY A 184 10.60 25.31 43.16
C GLY A 184 9.23 24.82 42.70
N LYS A 185 8.36 24.48 43.66
CA LYS A 185 7.01 23.98 43.47
C LYS A 185 6.13 25.14 42.99
N VAL A 186 5.48 24.95 41.85
CA VAL A 186 4.50 25.89 41.31
C VAL A 186 3.12 25.28 41.49
N GLU A 187 2.19 26.04 42.06
CA GLU A 187 0.79 25.65 42.19
C GLU A 187 -0.05 26.41 41.17
N PHE A 188 -0.99 25.72 40.53
CA PHE A 188 -1.90 26.27 39.54
C PHE A 188 -3.35 26.05 39.99
N GLU A 189 -4.18 27.05 39.76
CA GLU A 189 -5.63 26.95 39.92
C GLU A 189 -6.24 26.06 38.82
N PRO A 190 -7.41 25.43 39.05
CA PRO A 190 -8.06 24.57 38.05
C PRO A 190 -8.33 25.23 36.69
N LYS A 191 -8.51 26.55 36.65
CA LYS A 191 -8.72 27.31 35.39
C LYS A 191 -7.43 27.56 34.62
N GLU A 192 -6.28 27.51 35.29
CA GLU A 192 -4.97 27.82 34.71
C GLU A 192 -4.37 26.62 33.97
N VAL A 193 -4.93 25.42 34.11
CA VAL A 193 -4.42 24.22 33.44
C VAL A 193 -5.54 23.48 32.72
N ILE A 194 -5.35 23.27 31.42
CA ILE A 194 -6.18 22.40 30.60
C ILE A 194 -5.55 21.00 30.59
N HIS A 195 -6.20 20.07 31.29
CA HIS A 195 -5.73 18.68 31.40
C HIS A 195 -6.36 17.77 30.34
N PHE A 196 -5.62 17.39 29.31
CA PHE A 196 -6.04 16.41 28.30
C PHE A 196 -5.80 14.99 28.82
N LYS A 197 -6.79 14.09 28.70
CA LYS A 197 -6.74 12.72 29.22
C LYS A 197 -7.22 11.70 28.20
N LEU A 198 -6.52 10.59 28.03
CA LEU A 198 -7.09 9.41 27.37
C LEU A 198 -8.08 8.69 28.29
N GLY A 199 -9.04 8.01 27.68
CA GLY A 199 -10.07 7.28 28.42
C GLY A 199 -9.47 6.17 29.27
N THR A 200 -10.10 5.86 30.39
CA THR A 200 -9.65 4.87 31.38
C THR A 200 -10.85 4.19 32.02
N LYS A 201 -10.62 3.03 32.65
CA LYS A 201 -11.66 2.33 33.43
C LYS A 201 -11.74 2.96 34.81
N GLY A 202 -12.94 3.37 35.20
CA GLY A 202 -13.15 4.14 36.43
C GLY A 202 -12.80 5.62 36.23
N ALA A 203 -13.41 6.52 37.01
CA ALA A 203 -13.15 7.95 36.93
C ALA A 203 -11.79 8.31 37.57
N THR A 204 -10.68 7.91 36.96
CA THR A 204 -9.34 8.19 37.50
C THR A 204 -8.91 9.64 37.22
N LEU A 205 -8.03 10.15 38.08
CA LEU A 205 -7.52 11.52 37.96
C LEU A 205 -6.62 11.72 36.74
N TYR A 206 -5.92 10.67 36.30
CA TYR A 206 -5.07 10.62 35.10
C TYR A 206 -5.68 9.74 34.01
N GLY A 207 -5.34 10.00 32.75
CA GLY A 207 -5.68 9.10 31.65
C GLY A 207 -4.75 7.89 31.57
N LEU A 208 -5.22 6.80 30.95
CA LEU A 208 -4.44 5.59 30.75
C LEU A 208 -3.62 5.68 29.46
N SER A 209 -2.30 5.54 29.57
CA SER A 209 -1.41 5.51 28.41
C SER A 209 -1.60 4.22 27.60
N PRO A 210 -1.59 4.27 26.26
CA PRO A 210 -1.49 3.08 25.42
C PRO A 210 -0.23 2.26 25.73
N LEU A 211 0.85 2.88 26.21
CA LEU A 211 2.07 2.18 26.61
C LEU A 211 1.86 1.24 27.80
N ALA A 212 0.85 1.49 28.64
CA ALA A 212 0.57 0.64 29.79
C ALA A 212 0.28 -0.82 29.38
N SER A 213 -0.40 -1.05 28.25
CA SER A 213 -0.63 -2.41 27.73
C SER A 213 0.59 -2.99 26.99
N LEU A 214 1.52 -2.14 26.56
CA LEU A 214 2.70 -2.51 25.77
C LEU A 214 3.95 -2.76 26.61
N ILE A 215 3.89 -2.58 27.95
CA ILE A 215 5.03 -2.81 28.86
C ILE A 215 5.66 -4.19 28.62
N LEU A 216 4.86 -5.26 28.62
CA LEU A 216 5.36 -6.63 28.46
C LEU A 216 5.89 -6.89 27.04
N PRO A 217 5.15 -6.61 25.95
CA PRO A 217 5.66 -6.78 24.59
C PRO A 217 6.99 -6.04 24.33
N ILE A 218 7.08 -4.77 24.73
CA ILE A 218 8.28 -3.96 24.55
C ILE A 218 9.45 -4.51 25.38
N THR A 219 9.18 -5.00 26.59
CA THR A 219 10.21 -5.63 27.43
C THR A 219 10.75 -6.91 26.78
N VAL A 220 9.89 -7.72 26.17
CA VAL A 220 10.30 -8.94 25.44
C VAL A 220 11.15 -8.58 24.21
N ASP A 221 10.74 -7.61 23.41
CA ASP A 221 11.54 -7.12 22.27
C ASP A 221 12.88 -6.55 22.74
N LYS A 222 12.92 -5.83 23.87
CA LYS A 222 14.17 -5.34 24.46
C LYS A 222 15.11 -6.47 24.84
N PHE A 223 14.61 -7.54 25.48
CA PHE A 223 15.43 -8.70 25.80
C PHE A 223 15.93 -9.42 24.55
N ALA A 224 15.11 -9.54 23.51
CA ALA A 224 15.54 -10.08 22.23
C ALA A 224 16.66 -9.22 21.61
N GLN A 225 16.55 -7.90 21.67
CA GLN A 225 17.59 -6.98 21.20
C GLN A 225 18.89 -7.09 22.01
N VAL A 226 18.81 -7.17 23.34
CA VAL A 226 19.98 -7.34 24.22
C VAL A 226 20.66 -8.68 23.93
N TYR A 227 19.88 -9.76 23.80
CA TYR A 227 20.39 -11.08 23.42
C TYR A 227 21.08 -11.03 22.05
N ASN A 228 20.43 -10.46 21.03
CA ASN A 228 21.00 -10.33 19.68
C ASN A 228 22.28 -9.50 19.69
N ARG A 229 22.28 -8.37 20.40
CA ARG A 229 23.48 -7.53 20.56
C ARG A 229 24.62 -8.31 21.20
N ALA A 230 24.35 -9.04 22.29
CA ALA A 230 25.35 -9.85 22.97
C ALA A 230 25.86 -11.00 22.08
N PHE A 231 24.97 -11.62 21.29
CA PHE A 231 25.32 -12.63 20.31
C PHE A 231 26.26 -12.11 19.22
N PHE A 232 25.96 -10.94 18.64
CA PHE A 232 26.81 -10.31 17.62
C PHE A 232 28.15 -9.81 18.17
N ILE A 233 28.16 -9.17 19.36
CA ILE A 233 29.39 -8.66 19.99
C ILE A 233 30.32 -9.81 20.37
N ASN A 234 29.79 -10.86 21.00
CA ASN A 234 30.61 -11.94 21.52
C ASN A 234 30.99 -12.98 20.46
N GLY A 235 30.49 -12.85 19.22
CA GLY A 235 30.74 -13.78 18.12
C GLY A 235 30.38 -15.23 18.45
N ALA A 236 29.56 -15.44 19.49
CA ALA A 236 29.46 -16.71 20.20
C ALA A 236 28.44 -17.64 19.53
N LYS A 237 28.68 -17.95 18.27
CA LYS A 237 28.42 -19.31 17.80
C LYS A 237 29.54 -20.15 18.41
N ILE A 238 29.21 -21.14 19.23
CA ILE A 238 30.14 -22.23 19.49
C ILE A 238 30.30 -22.92 18.14
N ARG A 239 31.29 -22.48 17.34
CA ARG A 239 31.52 -23.02 15.98
C ARG A 239 31.82 -24.51 16.07
N GLY A 240 32.42 -24.93 17.16
CA GLY A 240 32.65 -26.31 17.50
C GLY A 240 33.32 -26.45 18.86
N ALA A 241 33.45 -27.68 19.30
CA ALA A 241 34.27 -28.04 20.45
C ALA A 241 35.59 -28.65 19.95
N PHE A 242 36.70 -28.14 20.46
CA PHE A 242 37.99 -28.84 20.36
C PHE A 242 38.03 -29.91 21.44
N ILE A 243 38.03 -31.18 21.03
CA ILE A 243 38.09 -32.33 21.93
C ILE A 243 39.53 -32.82 21.94
N MET A 244 40.16 -32.76 23.11
CA MET A 244 41.52 -33.27 23.34
C MET A 244 41.42 -34.53 24.21
N LYS A 245 41.72 -35.71 23.66
CA LYS A 245 41.47 -37.00 24.33
C LYS A 245 42.46 -37.30 25.48
N ASP A 246 43.70 -36.79 25.37
CA ASP A 246 44.80 -37.11 26.31
C ASP A 246 45.70 -35.89 26.67
N ALA A 247 45.13 -34.67 26.73
CA ALA A 247 45.92 -33.45 26.97
C ALA A 247 46.24 -33.20 28.46
N THR A 248 47.46 -32.72 28.73
CA THR A 248 47.85 -32.21 30.05
C THR A 248 47.21 -30.83 30.33
N PRO A 249 46.98 -30.45 31.60
CA PRO A 249 46.44 -29.14 31.95
C PRO A 249 47.25 -27.97 31.37
N GLU A 250 48.58 -28.11 31.31
CA GLU A 250 49.49 -27.11 30.76
C GLU A 250 49.32 -26.96 29.23
N GLN A 251 49.06 -28.06 28.51
CA GLN A 251 48.77 -28.03 27.07
C GLN A 251 47.44 -27.35 26.77
N VAL A 252 46.42 -27.60 27.60
CA VAL A 252 45.11 -26.94 27.47
C VAL A 252 45.24 -25.43 27.67
N GLU A 253 46.03 -24.99 28.65
CA GLU A 253 46.22 -23.56 28.93
C GLU A 253 47.02 -22.86 27.82
N ARG A 254 48.10 -23.47 27.31
CA ARG A 254 48.86 -22.92 26.17
C ARG A 254 47.99 -22.74 24.92
N ASN A 255 47.18 -23.75 24.59
CA ASN A 255 46.25 -23.66 23.45
C ASN A 255 45.17 -22.58 23.69
N ARG A 256 44.70 -22.39 24.93
CA ARG A 256 43.75 -21.35 25.30
C ARG A 256 44.35 -19.94 25.15
N GLU A 257 45.57 -19.73 25.63
CA GLU A 257 46.29 -18.47 25.50
C GLU A 257 46.55 -18.11 24.03
N TYR A 258 46.98 -19.08 23.22
CA TYR A 258 47.16 -18.91 21.78
C TYR A 258 45.86 -18.50 21.08
N MET A 259 44.75 -19.18 21.40
CA MET A 259 43.43 -18.83 20.85
C MET A 259 42.95 -17.44 21.28
N LYS A 260 43.22 -17.04 22.52
CA LYS A 260 42.87 -15.71 23.04
C LYS A 260 43.69 -14.61 22.35
N ALA A 261 45.00 -14.80 22.22
CA ALA A 261 45.89 -13.87 21.53
C ALA A 261 45.48 -13.69 20.06
N ARG A 262 45.09 -14.78 19.40
CA ARG A 262 44.59 -14.77 18.03
C ARG A 262 43.23 -14.07 17.90
N ALA A 263 42.29 -14.31 18.80
CA ALA A 263 40.97 -13.67 18.78
C ALA A 263 41.03 -12.15 18.99
N GLN A 264 42.06 -11.67 19.69
CA GLN A 264 42.28 -10.24 19.95
C GLN A 264 43.00 -9.51 18.81
N ASN A 265 43.59 -10.23 17.85
CA ASN A 265 44.40 -9.63 16.78
C ASN A 265 43.74 -9.84 15.40
N PRO A 266 43.12 -8.78 14.82
CA PRO A 266 42.43 -8.86 13.53
C PRO A 266 43.31 -9.34 12.37
N ASP A 267 44.62 -9.06 12.41
CA ASP A 267 45.56 -9.43 11.36
C ASP A 267 45.84 -10.95 11.33
N LEU A 268 45.61 -11.65 12.45
CA LEU A 268 45.74 -13.11 12.57
C LEU A 268 44.45 -13.86 12.21
N SER A 269 43.40 -13.16 11.75
CA SER A 269 42.13 -13.78 11.36
C SER A 269 42.26 -14.72 10.16
N HIS A 270 43.24 -14.50 9.29
CA HIS A 270 43.50 -15.28 8.07
C HIS A 270 44.71 -16.24 8.14
N SER A 271 45.41 -16.34 9.27
CA SER A 271 46.58 -17.23 9.40
C SER A 271 46.18 -18.69 9.66
N ASP A 272 47.05 -19.67 9.47
CA ASP A 272 46.71 -21.07 9.77
C ASP A 272 46.50 -21.31 11.28
N LEU A 273 45.53 -22.15 11.64
CA LEU A 273 45.26 -22.53 13.03
C LEU A 273 46.16 -23.70 13.41
N VAL A 274 47.08 -23.46 14.35
CA VAL A 274 48.03 -24.47 14.84
C VAL A 274 47.77 -24.68 16.32
N LEU A 275 47.52 -25.92 16.73
CA LEU A 275 47.24 -26.29 18.12
C LEU A 275 48.06 -27.52 18.49
N GLU A 276 48.48 -27.61 19.76
CA GLU A 276 49.34 -28.69 20.26
C GLU A 276 48.50 -29.90 20.72
N GLY A 277 48.77 -31.11 20.18
CA GLY A 277 48.19 -32.38 20.65
C GLY A 277 47.26 -33.09 19.65
N ASP A 278 46.67 -34.23 20.05
CA ASP A 278 45.62 -34.92 19.30
C ASP A 278 44.27 -34.23 19.55
N ILE A 279 43.86 -33.40 18.59
CA ILE A 279 42.70 -32.52 18.72
C ILE A 279 41.69 -32.83 17.62
N GLU A 280 40.48 -33.20 18.04
CA GLU A 280 39.35 -33.38 17.15
C GLU A 280 38.45 -32.14 17.22
N PHE A 281 38.30 -31.40 16.12
CA PHE A 281 37.33 -30.31 16.04
C PHE A 281 35.96 -30.86 15.65
N LYS A 282 35.01 -30.87 16.58
CA LYS A 282 33.62 -31.18 16.29
C LYS A 282 32.83 -29.90 16.07
N GLN A 283 32.43 -29.65 14.84
CA GLN A 283 31.55 -28.54 14.51
C GLN A 283 30.20 -28.72 15.23
N ILE A 284 29.83 -27.75 16.05
CA ILE A 284 28.51 -27.71 16.69
C ILE A 284 27.66 -26.85 15.76
N SER A 285 26.84 -27.51 14.94
CA SER A 285 25.86 -26.81 14.12
C SER A 285 24.79 -26.25 15.04
N THR A 286 24.86 -24.96 15.34
CA THR A 286 23.70 -24.24 15.90
C THR A 286 22.76 -23.93 14.76
N ASN A 287 21.77 -24.79 14.57
CA ASN A 287 20.57 -24.52 13.77
C ASN A 287 19.66 -23.53 14.54
N GLN A 288 20.22 -22.44 15.08
CA GLN A 288 19.39 -21.38 15.64
C GLN A 288 18.72 -20.71 14.45
N LYS A 289 17.40 -20.89 14.36
CA LYS A 289 16.56 -20.23 13.38
C LYS A 289 16.62 -18.72 13.63
N ASP A 290 17.55 -18.04 12.96
CA ASP A 290 17.63 -16.58 12.95
C ASP A 290 16.27 -15.93 12.54
N MET A 291 15.38 -16.71 11.89
CA MET A 291 13.99 -16.35 11.56
C MET A 291 13.06 -16.13 12.77
N GLU A 292 13.18 -16.89 13.87
CA GLU A 292 12.20 -16.82 14.97
C GLU A 292 12.26 -15.48 15.75
N PHE A 293 13.42 -14.83 15.77
CA PHE A 293 13.54 -13.49 16.37
C PHE A 293 12.98 -12.39 15.46
N LEU A 294 13.12 -12.51 14.14
CA LEU A 294 12.56 -11.54 13.20
C LEU A 294 11.03 -11.54 13.29
N GLU A 295 10.43 -12.73 13.32
CA GLU A 295 8.99 -12.92 13.51
C GLU A 295 8.50 -12.34 14.85
N LEU A 296 9.25 -12.56 15.94
CA LEU A 296 8.92 -11.96 17.24
C LEU A 296 8.92 -10.42 17.19
N ARG A 297 9.92 -9.82 16.54
CA ARG A 297 10.00 -8.35 16.42
C ARG A 297 8.90 -7.78 15.52
N GLU A 298 8.54 -8.50 14.46
CA GLU A 298 7.40 -8.17 13.61
C GLU A 298 6.09 -8.26 14.38
N PHE A 299 5.91 -9.30 15.20
CA PHE A 299 4.74 -9.44 16.07
C PHE A 299 4.63 -8.27 17.06
N THR A 300 5.71 -7.94 17.79
CA THR A 300 5.71 -6.79 18.72
C THR A 300 5.44 -5.47 17.99
N ARG A 301 6.01 -5.27 16.81
CA ARG A 301 5.72 -4.09 15.96
C ARG A 301 4.23 -4.01 15.63
N ASN A 302 3.62 -5.11 15.20
CA ASN A 302 2.21 -5.17 14.84
C ASN A 302 1.30 -4.94 16.07
N GLU A 303 1.67 -5.44 17.25
CA GLU A 303 0.96 -5.12 18.50
C GLU A 303 1.02 -3.64 18.85
N ILE A 304 2.20 -3.00 18.74
CA ILE A 304 2.35 -1.55 18.96
C ILE A 304 1.45 -0.78 17.99
N LEU A 305 1.49 -1.11 16.69
CA LEU A 305 0.67 -0.47 15.68
C LEU A 305 -0.83 -0.62 15.96
N ALA A 306 -1.27 -1.82 16.37
CA ALA A 306 -2.65 -2.11 16.70
C ALA A 306 -3.15 -1.31 17.92
N VAL A 307 -2.35 -1.23 18.99
CA VAL A 307 -2.72 -0.48 20.22
C VAL A 307 -2.91 1.01 19.94
N TYR A 308 -2.11 1.57 19.04
CA TYR A 308 -2.22 2.98 18.64
C TYR A 308 -3.18 3.24 17.47
N GLY A 309 -3.73 2.20 16.84
CA GLY A 309 -4.61 2.31 15.67
C GLY A 309 -3.92 2.82 14.41
N VAL A 310 -2.60 2.61 14.28
CA VAL A 310 -1.83 3.10 13.12
C VAL A 310 -1.62 1.99 12.10
N PRO A 311 -2.10 2.14 10.85
CA PRO A 311 -1.85 1.14 9.80
C PRO A 311 -0.36 1.01 9.46
N PRO A 312 0.15 -0.19 9.11
CA PRO A 312 1.56 -0.41 8.77
C PRO A 312 2.08 0.51 7.67
N GLY A 313 1.26 0.80 6.65
CA GLY A 313 1.63 1.71 5.56
C GLY A 313 1.94 3.15 6.01
N LYS A 314 1.43 3.58 7.18
CA LYS A 314 1.72 4.92 7.74
C LYS A 314 3.09 5.04 8.37
N VAL A 315 3.71 3.91 8.73
CA VAL A 315 5.09 3.82 9.19
C VAL A 315 6.01 3.22 8.11
N SER A 316 5.63 3.36 6.84
CA SER A 316 6.42 2.94 5.66
C SER A 316 6.65 1.43 5.54
N ILE A 317 5.76 0.60 6.07
CA ILE A 317 5.80 -0.85 5.92
C ILE A 317 4.87 -1.25 4.77
N ILE A 318 5.40 -1.98 3.79
CA ILE A 318 4.64 -2.51 2.65
C ILE A 318 4.55 -4.03 2.81
N GLU A 319 3.35 -4.53 3.12
CA GLU A 319 3.08 -5.96 3.21
C GLU A 319 2.58 -6.47 1.86
N THR A 320 3.42 -7.20 1.12
CA THR A 320 3.03 -7.95 -0.08
C THR A 320 2.15 -9.14 0.32
N GLY A 321 0.82 -9.01 0.22
CA GLY A 321 -0.09 -10.14 0.42
C GLY A 321 -1.52 -9.81 0.88
N ASN A 322 -1.78 -8.59 1.35
CA ASN A 322 -3.12 -8.21 1.81
C ASN A 322 -4.01 -7.69 0.67
N ILE A 323 -4.42 -8.60 -0.22
CA ILE A 323 -5.32 -8.33 -1.37
C ILE A 323 -6.79 -8.08 -0.90
N GLY A 324 -7.09 -8.27 0.40
CA GLY A 324 -8.44 -8.15 0.97
C GLY A 324 -8.72 -6.93 1.86
N ALA A 325 -7.72 -6.12 2.22
CA ALA A 325 -7.84 -5.11 3.29
C ALA A 325 -8.14 -3.67 2.80
N GLY A 326 -8.72 -3.52 1.61
CA GLY A 326 -9.04 -2.22 1.00
C GLY A 326 -7.83 -1.54 0.34
N THR A 327 -8.10 -0.61 -0.59
CA THR A 327 -7.06 0.23 -1.20
C THR A 327 -6.31 1.02 -0.11
N GLY A 328 -5.05 1.41 -0.35
CA GLY A 328 -4.28 2.23 0.61
C GLY A 328 -4.96 3.55 1.01
N GLU A 329 -5.89 4.03 0.17
CA GLU A 329 -6.75 5.18 0.45
C GLU A 329 -7.78 4.90 1.54
N HIS A 330 -8.43 3.73 1.54
CA HIS A 330 -9.37 3.32 2.58
C HIS A 330 -8.67 3.21 3.94
N GLN A 331 -7.51 2.57 4.01
CA GLN A 331 -6.73 2.48 5.25
C GLN A 331 -6.32 3.86 5.78
N THR A 332 -6.00 4.77 4.86
CA THR A 332 -5.71 6.17 5.21
C THR A 332 -6.95 6.87 5.78
N GLN A 333 -8.12 6.65 5.19
CA GLN A 333 -9.37 7.21 5.66
C GLN A 333 -9.72 6.70 7.06
N THR A 334 -9.70 5.38 7.27
CA THR A 334 -9.95 4.76 8.57
C THR A 334 -9.04 5.31 9.66
N PHE A 335 -7.73 5.46 9.39
CA PHE A 335 -6.79 6.07 10.34
C PHE A 335 -7.20 7.50 10.75
N TYR A 336 -7.58 8.35 9.78
CA TYR A 336 -8.01 9.71 10.10
C TYR A 336 -9.35 9.75 10.83
N GLU A 337 -10.31 8.92 10.45
CA GLU A 337 -11.67 8.92 11.01
C GLU A 337 -11.75 8.28 12.39
N GLU A 338 -11.04 7.17 12.63
CA GLU A 338 -11.13 6.39 13.86
C GLU A 338 -10.05 6.76 14.88
N THR A 339 -8.85 7.17 14.45
CA THR A 339 -7.74 7.48 15.36
C THR A 339 -7.57 8.98 15.58
N ILE A 340 -7.51 9.77 14.51
CA ILE A 340 -7.11 11.19 14.58
C ILE A 340 -8.30 12.10 14.92
N LEU A 341 -9.42 11.95 14.21
CA LEU A 341 -10.57 12.83 14.35
C LEU A 341 -11.15 12.83 15.77
N PRO A 342 -11.32 11.68 16.48
CA PRO A 342 -11.85 11.70 17.84
C PRO A 342 -10.95 12.47 18.80
N PHE A 343 -9.63 12.36 18.65
CA PHE A 343 -8.69 13.12 19.46
C PHE A 343 -8.76 14.63 19.15
N GLN A 344 -8.74 15.00 17.86
CA GLN A 344 -8.91 16.38 17.41
C GLN A 344 -10.20 17.03 17.95
N MET A 345 -11.33 16.30 17.92
CA MET A 345 -12.59 16.79 18.47
C MET A 345 -12.49 17.08 19.97
N ARG A 346 -11.91 16.17 20.75
CA ARG A 346 -11.73 16.34 22.20
C ARG A 346 -10.82 17.52 22.54
N VAL A 347 -9.74 17.70 21.78
CA VAL A 347 -8.85 18.85 21.93
C VAL A 347 -9.60 20.14 21.59
N ALA A 348 -10.32 20.16 20.47
CA ALA A 348 -11.08 21.32 20.03
C ALA A 348 -12.17 21.74 21.03
N GLU A 349 -12.89 20.78 21.61
CA GLU A 349 -13.87 21.02 22.67
C GLU A 349 -13.21 21.59 23.93
N LYS A 350 -12.05 21.07 24.34
CA LYS A 350 -11.31 21.55 25.50
C LYS A 350 -10.82 22.98 25.31
N ILE A 351 -10.22 23.29 24.15
CA ILE A 351 -9.76 24.65 23.81
C ILE A 351 -10.96 25.60 23.74
N THR A 352 -12.04 25.21 23.07
CA THR A 352 -13.25 26.03 22.99
C THR A 352 -13.85 26.30 24.37
N LYS A 353 -13.91 25.28 25.24
CA LYS A 353 -14.47 25.42 26.59
C LYS A 353 -13.63 26.33 27.48
N HIS A 354 -12.33 26.04 27.62
CA HIS A 354 -11.50 26.68 28.64
C HIS A 354 -10.89 28.00 28.15
N VAL A 355 -10.40 28.05 26.91
CA VAL A 355 -9.77 29.26 26.36
C VAL A 355 -10.81 30.24 25.85
N ILE A 356 -11.69 29.81 24.94
CA ILE A 356 -12.62 30.72 24.25
C ILE A 356 -13.78 31.13 25.15
N ARG A 357 -14.53 30.15 25.69
CA ARG A 357 -15.75 30.42 26.45
C ARG A 357 -15.44 30.90 27.86
N GLN A 358 -14.65 30.15 28.63
CA GLN A 358 -14.33 30.50 30.02
C GLN A 358 -13.27 31.60 30.12
N GLY A 359 -12.27 31.61 29.23
CA GLY A 359 -11.22 32.61 29.22
C GLY A 359 -11.65 33.94 28.61
N PHE A 360 -12.02 33.96 27.33
CA PHE A 360 -12.41 35.21 26.64
C PHE A 360 -13.87 35.62 26.85
N GLY A 361 -14.74 34.73 27.36
CA GLY A 361 -16.18 34.99 27.48
C GLY A 361 -16.95 34.91 26.16
N ILE A 362 -16.32 34.40 25.09
CA ILE A 362 -16.87 34.38 23.74
C ILE A 362 -17.71 33.11 23.56
N THR A 363 -18.97 33.24 23.12
CA THR A 363 -19.92 32.10 23.00
C THR A 363 -20.44 31.86 21.59
N ASP A 364 -20.05 32.72 20.65
CA ASP A 364 -20.47 32.75 19.25
C ASP A 364 -19.41 32.20 18.30
N TRP A 365 -18.20 31.90 18.78
CA TRP A 365 -17.11 31.26 18.03
C TRP A 365 -16.60 29.99 18.72
N ALA A 366 -16.09 29.05 17.93
CA ALA A 366 -15.47 27.81 18.39
C ALA A 366 -14.20 27.49 17.62
N PHE A 367 -13.30 26.75 18.26
CA PHE A 367 -12.10 26.20 17.63
C PHE A 367 -12.45 24.89 16.91
N GLN A 368 -11.95 24.71 15.70
CA GLN A 368 -12.12 23.48 14.93
C GLN A 368 -10.86 23.15 14.13
N PHE A 369 -10.49 21.87 14.08
CA PHE A 369 -9.46 21.40 13.13
C PHE A 369 -10.03 21.36 11.71
N ASN A 370 -9.19 21.72 10.73
CA ASN A 370 -9.62 21.69 9.34
C ASN A 370 -9.93 20.24 8.91
N LYS A 371 -11.13 20.04 8.35
CA LYS A 371 -11.54 18.74 7.81
C LYS A 371 -10.64 18.35 6.64
N ARG A 372 -10.57 17.05 6.36
CA ARG A 372 -9.93 16.56 5.14
C ARG A 372 -10.57 17.27 3.94
N SER A 373 -9.75 17.92 3.12
CA SER A 373 -10.18 18.38 1.80
C SER A 373 -10.68 17.15 1.06
N ILE A 374 -11.95 17.17 0.66
CA ILE A 374 -12.48 16.21 -0.29
C ILE A 374 -11.55 16.31 -1.52
N ASP A 375 -11.11 15.17 -2.05
CA ASP A 375 -10.29 15.20 -3.27
C ASP A 375 -11.05 16.01 -4.34
N GLU A 376 -10.36 16.83 -5.13
CA GLU A 376 -11.03 17.68 -6.13
C GLU A 376 -11.92 16.83 -7.05
N LYS A 377 -11.52 15.58 -7.26
CA LYS A 377 -12.28 14.54 -7.96
C LYS A 377 -13.57 14.15 -7.23
N ASP A 378 -13.49 13.73 -5.96
CA ASP A 378 -14.65 13.36 -5.14
C ASP A 378 -15.60 14.55 -4.95
N GLN A 379 -15.03 15.75 -4.80
CA GLN A 379 -15.78 17.00 -4.65
C GLN A 379 -16.51 17.34 -5.95
N ALA A 380 -15.85 17.19 -7.10
CA ALA A 380 -16.48 17.35 -8.41
C ALA A 380 -17.57 16.30 -8.65
N GLU A 381 -17.39 15.07 -8.19
CA GLU A 381 -18.39 14.01 -8.30
C GLU A 381 -19.63 14.31 -7.43
N ILE A 382 -19.43 14.73 -6.17
CA ILE A 382 -20.49 15.18 -5.28
C ILE A 382 -21.26 16.36 -5.88
N PHE A 383 -20.55 17.37 -6.40
CA PHE A 383 -21.21 18.52 -7.05
C PHE A 383 -21.93 18.14 -8.33
N ASN A 384 -21.41 17.19 -9.12
CA ASN A 384 -22.09 16.68 -10.29
C ASN A 384 -23.40 15.96 -9.91
N ILE A 385 -23.39 15.17 -8.84
CA ILE A 385 -24.59 14.53 -8.28
C ILE A 385 -25.60 15.60 -7.83
N TYR A 386 -25.16 16.64 -7.12
CA TYR A 386 -26.04 17.74 -6.68
C TYR A 386 -26.61 18.56 -7.84
N LEU A 387 -25.84 18.77 -8.92
CA LEU A 387 -26.31 19.42 -10.14
C LEU A 387 -27.33 18.56 -10.89
N GLN A 388 -27.09 17.25 -10.97
CA GLN A 388 -28.02 16.30 -11.62
C GLN A 388 -29.34 16.19 -10.86
N ASN A 389 -29.28 16.23 -9.52
CA ASN A 389 -30.46 16.15 -8.66
C ASN A 389 -31.14 17.50 -8.42
N GLY A 390 -30.63 18.59 -9.00
CA GLY A 390 -31.19 19.94 -8.85
C GLY A 390 -31.07 20.53 -7.44
N VAL A 391 -30.17 19.98 -6.61
CA VAL A 391 -29.91 20.46 -5.24
C VAL A 391 -29.14 21.78 -5.26
N PHE A 392 -28.22 21.92 -6.22
CA PHE A 392 -27.54 23.20 -6.50
C PHE A 392 -27.75 23.59 -7.96
N SER A 393 -27.79 24.90 -8.20
CA SER A 393 -27.64 25.46 -9.53
C SER A 393 -26.16 25.50 -9.95
N PRO A 394 -25.86 25.47 -11.27
CA PRO A 394 -24.49 25.64 -11.77
C PRO A 394 -23.80 26.91 -11.24
N GLU A 395 -24.56 27.95 -10.93
CA GLU A 395 -24.05 29.22 -10.42
C GLU A 395 -23.68 29.14 -8.93
N GLU A 396 -24.46 28.42 -8.12
CA GLU A 396 -24.13 28.15 -6.71
C GLU A 396 -22.87 27.27 -6.61
N VAL A 397 -22.75 26.23 -7.43
CA VAL A 397 -21.53 25.41 -7.48
C VAL A 397 -20.33 26.24 -7.93
N ARG A 398 -20.48 27.14 -8.93
CA ARG A 398 -19.41 28.05 -9.34
C ARG A 398 -18.94 28.96 -8.19
N ARG A 399 -19.86 29.51 -7.40
CA ARG A 399 -19.54 30.33 -6.22
C ARG A 399 -18.81 29.54 -5.14
N LEU A 400 -19.17 28.27 -4.95
CA LEU A 400 -18.54 27.38 -3.96
C LEU A 400 -17.15 26.89 -4.41
N VAL A 401 -16.95 26.63 -5.70
CA VAL A 401 -15.73 25.98 -6.23
C VAL A 401 -14.71 26.99 -6.78
N ALA A 402 -15.14 28.11 -7.34
CA ALA A 402 -14.25 29.05 -8.03
C ALA A 402 -14.61 30.54 -7.80
N PRO A 403 -14.53 31.04 -6.55
CA PRO A 403 -14.86 32.44 -6.21
C PRO A 403 -13.96 33.53 -6.84
N ARG A 404 -12.94 33.17 -7.66
CA ARG A 404 -11.99 34.12 -8.28
C ARG A 404 -11.96 34.12 -9.81
N MET A 405 -12.81 33.38 -10.51
CA MET A 405 -12.84 33.48 -11.98
C MET A 405 -13.66 34.70 -12.45
N PRO A 406 -13.10 35.62 -13.26
CA PRO A 406 -13.85 36.75 -13.79
C PRO A 406 -15.00 36.27 -14.70
N GLU A 407 -16.14 36.95 -14.61
CA GLU A 407 -17.28 36.71 -15.49
C GLU A 407 -16.87 36.93 -16.95
N ILE A 408 -16.81 35.87 -17.75
CA ILE A 408 -16.75 36.01 -19.19
C ILE A 408 -18.15 36.43 -19.64
N GLN A 409 -18.39 37.74 -19.74
CA GLN A 409 -19.54 38.28 -20.44
C GLN A 409 -19.52 37.72 -21.86
N LYS A 410 -20.48 36.85 -22.18
CA LYS A 410 -20.79 36.46 -23.56
C LYS A 410 -21.37 37.67 -24.29
N SER A 411 -20.49 38.54 -24.79
CA SER A 411 -20.83 39.54 -25.78
C SER A 411 -21.02 38.85 -27.14
N LEU A 412 -22.20 38.32 -27.41
CA LEU A 412 -22.67 37.99 -28.76
C LEU A 412 -24.19 38.18 -28.80
N SER A 413 -24.61 39.43 -28.62
CA SER A 413 -25.90 39.93 -29.12
C SER A 413 -25.68 40.39 -30.57
N GLY A 414 -26.25 39.67 -31.53
CA GLY A 414 -26.13 40.02 -32.95
C GLY A 414 -26.88 39.07 -33.88
N ASN A 415 -28.22 39.16 -33.82
CA ASN A 415 -29.20 38.88 -34.87
C ASN A 415 -29.14 37.55 -35.65
N GLY A 416 -30.13 36.70 -35.35
CA GLY A 416 -30.51 35.56 -36.19
C GLY A 416 -31.37 34.58 -35.40
N SER A 417 -32.65 34.90 -35.24
CA SER A 417 -33.65 33.98 -34.69
C SER A 417 -33.78 32.74 -35.60
N HIS A 418 -33.14 31.65 -35.21
CA HIS A 418 -33.57 30.32 -35.62
C HIS A 418 -33.96 29.53 -34.38
N GLU A 419 -35.26 29.24 -34.33
CA GLU A 419 -35.90 28.34 -33.38
C GLU A 419 -35.04 27.09 -33.19
N ILE A 420 -34.49 26.93 -31.99
CA ILE A 420 -33.84 25.68 -31.61
C ILE A 420 -34.96 24.69 -31.29
N GLY A 421 -35.36 23.95 -32.32
CA GLY A 421 -36.20 22.77 -32.20
C GLY A 421 -35.66 21.82 -31.13
N LYS A 422 -36.59 21.34 -30.30
CA LYS A 422 -36.43 20.23 -29.36
C LYS A 422 -35.68 19.07 -30.04
N GLY A 423 -34.56 18.64 -29.48
CA GLY A 423 -33.88 17.39 -29.90
C GLY A 423 -32.39 17.44 -30.24
N LYS A 424 -31.59 18.34 -29.66
CA LYS A 424 -30.11 18.30 -29.80
C LYS A 424 -29.46 17.81 -28.50
N LEU A 425 -28.99 16.56 -28.47
CA LEU A 425 -28.05 16.08 -27.45
C LEU A 425 -26.70 16.80 -27.64
N LYS A 426 -26.08 17.24 -26.55
CA LYS A 426 -24.79 17.95 -26.57
C LYS A 426 -23.68 17.00 -27.05
N PRO A 427 -22.62 17.46 -27.74
CA PRO A 427 -21.49 16.62 -28.19
C PRO A 427 -20.86 15.78 -27.07
N SER A 428 -20.87 16.29 -25.83
CA SER A 428 -20.42 15.58 -24.63
C SER A 428 -21.32 14.40 -24.23
N GLU A 429 -22.63 14.49 -24.45
CA GLU A 429 -23.60 13.42 -24.14
C GLU A 429 -23.51 12.28 -25.17
N THR A 430 -23.25 12.59 -26.43
CA THR A 430 -23.03 11.58 -27.49
C THR A 430 -21.75 10.79 -27.28
N ILE A 431 -20.66 11.43 -26.83
CA ILE A 431 -19.39 10.76 -26.52
C ILE A 431 -19.54 9.87 -25.28
N VAL A 432 -20.17 10.35 -24.21
CA VAL A 432 -20.37 9.56 -22.98
C VAL A 432 -21.30 8.37 -23.21
N ASN A 433 -22.38 8.54 -23.98
CA ASN A 433 -23.28 7.43 -24.29
C ASN A 433 -22.64 6.40 -25.23
N ALA A 434 -21.80 6.85 -26.17
CA ALA A 434 -21.00 5.95 -27.01
C ALA A 434 -20.00 5.12 -26.21
N THR A 435 -19.29 5.74 -25.28
CA THR A 435 -18.33 5.04 -24.41
C THR A 435 -19.04 4.00 -23.52
N LYS A 436 -20.25 4.30 -23.01
CA LYS A 436 -21.04 3.34 -22.23
C LYS A 436 -21.43 2.10 -23.04
N GLU A 437 -21.80 2.27 -24.30
CA GLU A 437 -22.20 1.15 -25.15
C GLU A 437 -21.00 0.28 -25.60
N VAL A 438 -19.84 0.89 -25.88
CA VAL A 438 -18.60 0.13 -26.18
C VAL A 438 -18.16 -0.66 -24.96
N VAL A 439 -18.18 -0.05 -23.77
CA VAL A 439 -17.89 -0.74 -22.50
C VAL A 439 -18.87 -1.90 -22.25
N ALA A 440 -20.13 -1.78 -22.66
CA ALA A 440 -21.10 -2.87 -22.54
C ALA A 440 -20.83 -4.04 -23.52
N ILE A 441 -20.26 -3.77 -24.70
CA ILE A 441 -19.76 -4.81 -25.63
C ILE A 441 -18.51 -5.46 -25.04
N GLU A 442 -17.57 -4.66 -24.53
CA GLU A 442 -16.36 -5.14 -23.86
C GLU A 442 -16.71 -6.11 -22.73
N ASN A 443 -17.56 -5.70 -21.77
CA ASN A 443 -17.93 -6.53 -20.63
C ASN A 443 -18.57 -7.86 -21.05
N ARG A 444 -19.49 -7.84 -22.03
CA ARG A 444 -20.09 -9.07 -22.57
C ARG A 444 -19.06 -9.97 -23.25
N PHE A 445 -18.06 -9.39 -23.89
CA PHE A 445 -17.00 -10.14 -24.51
C PHE A 445 -16.06 -10.78 -23.47
N VAL A 446 -15.71 -10.05 -22.40
CA VAL A 446 -14.96 -10.59 -21.25
C VAL A 446 -15.69 -11.78 -20.63
N ASP A 447 -17.00 -11.65 -20.40
CA ASP A 447 -17.81 -12.75 -19.84
C ASP A 447 -17.87 -13.97 -20.76
N ALA A 448 -17.87 -13.76 -22.08
CA ALA A 448 -17.86 -14.84 -23.06
C ALA A 448 -16.50 -15.57 -23.09
N LEU A 449 -15.38 -14.85 -23.07
CA LEU A 449 -14.05 -15.44 -22.97
C LEU A 449 -13.83 -16.15 -21.64
N GLY A 450 -14.28 -15.56 -20.53
CA GLY A 450 -14.20 -16.16 -19.21
C GLY A 450 -15.00 -17.47 -19.10
N ARG A 451 -16.17 -17.57 -19.76
CA ARG A 451 -16.92 -18.83 -19.87
C ARG A 451 -16.15 -19.87 -20.67
N LEU A 452 -15.59 -19.49 -21.82
CA LEU A 452 -14.81 -20.40 -22.66
C LEU A 452 -13.61 -20.99 -21.91
N PHE A 453 -12.86 -20.17 -21.17
CA PHE A 453 -11.73 -20.66 -20.38
C PHE A 453 -12.15 -21.59 -19.25
N ARG A 454 -13.29 -21.33 -18.59
CA ARG A 454 -13.86 -22.26 -17.60
C ARG A 454 -14.28 -23.59 -18.22
N GLU A 455 -14.85 -23.59 -19.42
CA GLU A 455 -15.20 -24.81 -20.15
C GLU A 455 -13.96 -25.63 -20.50
N ILE A 456 -12.90 -25.00 -21.02
CA ILE A 456 -11.62 -25.66 -21.31
C ILE A 456 -11.04 -26.26 -20.02
N LYS A 457 -11.01 -25.48 -18.94
CA LYS A 457 -10.52 -25.94 -17.63
C LYS A 457 -11.30 -27.16 -17.11
N SER A 458 -12.63 -27.13 -17.20
CA SER A 458 -13.48 -28.26 -16.78
C SER A 458 -13.27 -29.51 -17.64
N ALA A 459 -13.03 -29.34 -18.94
CA ALA A 459 -12.79 -30.45 -19.86
C ALA A 459 -11.40 -31.08 -19.67
N VAL A 460 -10.39 -30.27 -19.34
CA VAL A 460 -9.06 -30.77 -18.95
C VAL A 460 -9.17 -31.54 -17.64
N ALA A 461 -9.87 -31.00 -16.63
CA ALA A 461 -10.04 -31.63 -15.32
C ALA A 461 -10.73 -33.00 -15.39
N SER A 462 -11.68 -33.20 -16.30
CA SER A 462 -12.40 -34.46 -16.44
C SER A 462 -11.58 -35.55 -17.14
N LYS A 463 -10.67 -35.18 -18.05
CA LYS A 463 -9.82 -36.12 -18.81
C LYS A 463 -8.46 -36.40 -18.16
N LEU A 464 -8.00 -35.53 -17.26
CA LEU A 464 -6.71 -35.68 -16.57
C LEU A 464 -6.56 -37.00 -15.79
N PRO A 465 -7.59 -37.55 -15.11
CA PRO A 465 -7.49 -38.83 -14.41
C PRO A 465 -7.30 -40.04 -15.33
N ASP A 466 -7.66 -39.92 -16.61
CA ASP A 466 -7.53 -41.00 -17.60
C ASP A 466 -6.12 -41.11 -18.18
N LEU A 467 -5.23 -40.13 -17.89
CA LEU A 467 -3.83 -40.18 -18.31
C LEU A 467 -3.08 -41.30 -17.58
N ARG A 468 -2.48 -42.22 -18.34
CA ARG A 468 -1.67 -43.29 -17.79
C ARG A 468 -0.26 -42.77 -17.50
N LEU A 469 -0.10 -42.10 -16.36
CA LEU A 469 1.17 -41.49 -15.91
C LEU A 469 2.37 -42.47 -15.93
N GLU A 470 2.11 -43.76 -15.72
CA GLU A 470 3.12 -44.84 -15.76
C GLU A 470 3.70 -45.09 -17.17
N ILE A 471 2.94 -44.79 -18.22
CA ILE A 471 3.34 -44.95 -19.63
C ILE A 471 4.04 -43.68 -20.16
N ILE A 472 3.64 -42.52 -19.64
CA ILE A 472 4.12 -41.20 -20.09
C ILE A 472 5.45 -40.83 -19.43
N ARG A 473 5.63 -41.15 -18.14
CA ARG A 473 6.82 -40.79 -17.35
C ARG A 473 8.15 -41.24 -17.99
N PRO A 474 8.31 -42.48 -18.50
CA PRO A 474 9.56 -42.92 -19.13
C PRO A 474 9.88 -42.17 -20.43
N LYS A 475 8.85 -41.78 -21.20
CA LYS A 475 9.00 -41.07 -22.48
C LYS A 475 9.46 -39.63 -22.26
N ILE A 476 8.92 -38.93 -21.26
CA ILE A 476 9.32 -37.56 -20.91
C ILE A 476 10.78 -37.54 -20.43
N SER A 477 11.20 -38.50 -19.61
CA SER A 477 12.59 -38.61 -19.14
C SER A 477 13.62 -38.86 -20.25
N SER A 478 13.18 -39.34 -21.42
CA SER A 478 14.04 -39.57 -22.58
C SER A 478 14.19 -38.36 -23.52
N LEU A 479 13.43 -37.28 -23.33
CA LEU A 479 13.51 -36.06 -24.13
C LEU A 479 14.67 -35.19 -23.65
N ASN A 480 15.72 -35.10 -24.47
CA ASN A 480 16.94 -34.33 -24.18
C ASN A 480 16.71 -32.84 -24.54
N LEU A 481 15.95 -32.13 -23.70
CA LEU A 481 15.54 -30.74 -23.94
C LEU A 481 16.78 -29.80 -23.98
N PRO A 482 17.01 -29.03 -25.07
CA PRO A 482 18.20 -28.23 -25.22
C PRO A 482 18.11 -26.93 -24.41
N ILE A 483 18.92 -26.82 -23.36
CA ILE A 483 19.08 -25.58 -22.59
C ILE A 483 20.34 -24.85 -23.11
N LYS A 484 20.16 -23.65 -23.69
CA LYS A 484 21.23 -22.64 -23.89
C LYS A 484 20.75 -21.36 -23.18
N ASN A 485 21.43 -20.75 -22.21
CA ASN A 485 22.87 -20.56 -22.00
C ASN A 485 23.29 -20.60 -20.51
N ARG A 486 24.59 -20.88 -20.34
CA ARG A 486 25.44 -21.03 -19.14
C ARG A 486 25.38 -19.93 -18.07
N THR A 487 25.44 -20.35 -16.80
CA THR A 487 26.69 -20.38 -15.99
C THR A 487 26.63 -21.55 -15.01
N VAL A 488 27.72 -22.33 -14.90
CA VAL A 488 27.78 -23.63 -14.20
C VAL A 488 28.74 -23.58 -13.02
N SER A 489 28.29 -24.01 -11.84
CA SER A 489 28.95 -25.01 -10.96
C SER A 489 28.04 -25.31 -9.76
N VAL A 490 27.47 -26.52 -9.62
CA VAL A 490 27.96 -27.65 -8.77
C VAL A 490 27.99 -27.24 -7.27
N PHE A 491 27.26 -27.79 -6.30
CA PHE A 491 26.53 -29.06 -6.15
C PHE A 491 25.58 -28.95 -4.93
N LEU A 492 24.34 -29.45 -5.08
CA LEU A 492 23.40 -30.04 -4.10
C LEU A 492 23.35 -29.54 -2.64
N GLU A 493 22.33 -28.75 -2.30
CA GLU A 493 21.19 -29.09 -1.42
C GLU A 493 20.44 -27.80 -1.01
N GLY A 494 19.13 -27.73 -1.27
CA GLY A 494 18.25 -26.69 -0.71
C GLY A 494 17.76 -25.63 -1.72
N LEU A 495 16.46 -25.71 -2.00
CA LEU A 495 15.55 -24.79 -2.68
C LEU A 495 16.01 -23.31 -2.82
N GLU A 496 15.89 -22.75 -4.03
CA GLU A 496 15.09 -21.53 -4.31
C GLU A 496 15.04 -21.13 -5.81
N GLY A 497 13.86 -20.66 -6.21
CA GLY A 497 13.39 -20.08 -7.49
C GLY A 497 14.29 -19.92 -8.72
N ILE A 498 13.90 -20.57 -9.82
CA ILE A 498 14.33 -20.23 -11.19
C ILE A 498 13.08 -19.86 -12.00
N PHE A 499 12.99 -18.62 -12.47
CA PHE A 499 12.06 -18.24 -13.53
C PHE A 499 12.68 -18.60 -14.88
N LEU A 500 12.13 -19.62 -15.57
CA LEU A 500 12.53 -20.01 -16.92
C LEU A 500 11.52 -19.42 -17.92
N ARG A 501 12.00 -18.61 -18.88
CA ARG A 501 11.29 -18.37 -20.15
C ARG A 501 11.82 -19.40 -21.16
N PHE A 502 10.95 -20.29 -21.65
CA PHE A 502 11.24 -21.18 -22.76
C PHE A 502 10.83 -20.48 -24.06
N ASP A 503 11.79 -20.14 -24.91
CA ASP A 503 11.50 -19.51 -26.20
C ASP A 503 11.23 -20.52 -27.32
N GLU A 504 11.52 -21.82 -27.19
CA GLU A 504 11.14 -22.84 -28.18
C GLU A 504 11.24 -24.26 -27.57
N LEU A 505 10.14 -25.02 -27.57
CA LEU A 505 10.13 -26.45 -27.24
C LEU A 505 10.56 -27.25 -28.47
N PRO A 506 11.45 -28.25 -28.34
CA PRO A 506 11.94 -29.00 -29.49
C PRO A 506 10.86 -29.94 -30.05
N GLU A 507 10.91 -30.18 -31.36
CA GLU A 507 9.95 -30.96 -32.17
C GLU A 507 9.69 -32.39 -31.64
N GLU A 508 10.60 -32.97 -30.84
CA GLU A 508 10.43 -34.33 -30.30
C GLU A 508 9.33 -34.45 -29.21
N ALA A 509 8.85 -33.33 -28.64
CA ALA A 509 7.72 -33.33 -27.69
C ALA A 509 6.35 -33.69 -28.32
N LYS A 510 6.30 -33.89 -29.64
CA LYS A 510 5.12 -34.35 -30.39
C LYS A 510 4.79 -35.85 -30.22
N GLN A 511 5.63 -36.64 -29.53
CA GLN A 511 5.43 -38.10 -29.38
C GLN A 511 4.56 -38.51 -28.18
N LEU A 512 3.80 -37.58 -27.59
CA LEU A 512 2.95 -37.79 -26.43
C LEU A 512 1.47 -37.71 -26.82
N ASP A 513 1.00 -38.69 -27.61
CA ASP A 513 -0.38 -38.76 -28.12
C ASP A 513 -1.45 -38.52 -27.04
N GLU A 514 -1.25 -39.01 -25.82
CA GLU A 514 -2.18 -38.82 -24.70
C GLU A 514 -2.24 -37.37 -24.18
N LEU A 515 -1.16 -36.58 -24.32
CA LEU A 515 -1.15 -35.16 -24.00
C LEU A 515 -1.74 -34.31 -25.13
N GLU A 516 -1.58 -34.73 -26.39
CA GLU A 516 -2.14 -34.02 -27.54
C GLU A 516 -3.68 -34.03 -27.54
N VAL A 517 -4.31 -35.12 -27.10
CA VAL A 517 -5.77 -35.21 -26.90
C VAL A 517 -6.32 -34.15 -25.93
N LEU A 518 -5.53 -33.72 -24.94
CA LEU A 518 -5.92 -32.63 -24.04
C LEU A 518 -5.79 -31.25 -24.72
N LEU A 519 -4.86 -31.10 -25.66
CA LEU A 519 -4.63 -29.86 -26.40
C LEU A 519 -5.67 -29.63 -27.51
N GLU A 520 -6.23 -30.71 -28.05
CA GLU A 520 -7.37 -30.67 -28.99
C GLU A 520 -8.66 -30.10 -28.36
N LEU A 521 -8.74 -30.01 -27.03
CA LEU A 521 -9.85 -29.35 -26.32
C LEU A 521 -9.86 -27.82 -26.50
N ILE A 522 -8.76 -27.23 -26.97
CA ILE A 522 -8.67 -25.80 -27.29
C ILE A 522 -9.17 -25.60 -28.72
N ASP A 523 -10.45 -25.28 -28.85
CA ASP A 523 -11.13 -25.07 -30.13
C ASP A 523 -10.86 -23.66 -30.69
N GLN A 524 -9.90 -23.58 -31.61
CA GLN A 524 -9.56 -22.35 -32.33
C GLN A 524 -10.74 -21.76 -33.11
N GLU A 525 -11.62 -22.59 -33.68
CA GLU A 525 -12.76 -22.14 -34.47
C GLU A 525 -13.83 -21.50 -33.58
N LYS A 526 -14.04 -22.04 -32.38
CA LYS A 526 -14.91 -21.43 -31.36
C LYS A 526 -14.37 -20.09 -30.86
N ILE A 527 -13.05 -19.96 -30.69
CA ILE A 527 -12.39 -18.68 -30.35
C ILE A 527 -12.57 -17.67 -31.50
N ALA A 528 -12.35 -18.09 -32.75
CA ALA A 528 -12.49 -17.24 -33.92
C ALA A 528 -13.93 -16.70 -34.09
N ARG A 529 -14.94 -17.57 -33.94
CA ARG A 529 -16.35 -17.16 -34.01
C ARG A 529 -16.75 -16.15 -32.94
N LEU A 530 -16.20 -16.27 -31.73
CA LEU A 530 -16.43 -15.30 -30.66
C LEU A 530 -15.79 -13.95 -30.97
N LEU A 531 -14.52 -13.95 -31.39
CA LEU A 531 -13.80 -12.74 -31.79
C LEU A 531 -14.50 -12.02 -32.95
N GLU A 532 -14.89 -12.77 -33.99
CA GLU A 532 -15.60 -12.26 -35.16
C GLU A 532 -16.91 -11.57 -34.76
N LYS A 533 -17.75 -12.26 -33.97
CA LYS A 533 -19.05 -11.74 -33.53
C LYS A 533 -18.93 -10.39 -32.82
N PHE A 534 -18.05 -10.30 -31.81
CA PHE A 534 -17.91 -9.07 -31.02
C PHE A 534 -17.18 -7.97 -31.78
N SER A 535 -16.25 -8.32 -32.68
CA SER A 535 -15.58 -7.34 -33.54
C SER A 535 -16.55 -6.70 -34.54
N LEU A 536 -17.40 -7.51 -35.18
CA LEU A 536 -18.44 -6.98 -36.08
C LEU A 536 -19.44 -6.09 -35.33
N GLU A 537 -19.86 -6.48 -34.12
CA GLU A 537 -20.74 -5.66 -33.29
C GLU A 537 -20.12 -4.31 -32.92
N ALA A 538 -18.83 -4.30 -32.53
CA ALA A 538 -18.09 -3.08 -32.22
C ALA A 538 -17.89 -2.19 -33.45
N ALA A 539 -17.57 -2.76 -34.62
CA ALA A 539 -17.41 -2.04 -35.87
C ALA A 539 -18.72 -1.38 -36.33
N ARG A 540 -19.84 -2.11 -36.32
CA ARG A 540 -21.16 -1.55 -36.63
C ARG A 540 -21.49 -0.38 -35.71
N LYS A 541 -21.09 -0.45 -34.44
CA LYS A 541 -21.32 0.63 -33.50
C LYS A 541 -20.45 1.86 -33.79
N GLY A 542 -19.18 1.66 -34.12
CA GLY A 542 -18.27 2.72 -34.57
C GLY A 542 -18.82 3.46 -35.80
N LEU A 543 -19.28 2.70 -36.80
CA LEU A 543 -19.90 3.22 -38.01
C LEU A 543 -21.13 4.08 -37.70
N ASN A 544 -22.10 3.53 -36.97
CA ASN A 544 -23.33 4.23 -36.61
C ASN A 544 -23.08 5.51 -35.81
N LEU A 545 -22.11 5.49 -34.90
CA LEU A 545 -21.80 6.65 -34.09
C LEU A 545 -21.11 7.74 -34.92
N SER A 546 -20.16 7.35 -35.77
CA SER A 546 -19.46 8.28 -36.66
C SER A 546 -20.45 8.97 -37.61
N ALA A 547 -21.33 8.19 -38.25
CA ALA A 547 -22.40 8.72 -39.09
C ALA A 547 -23.26 9.76 -38.35
N ARG A 548 -23.68 9.47 -37.11
CA ARG A 548 -24.44 10.41 -36.27
C ARG A 548 -23.63 11.65 -35.88
N ARG A 549 -22.35 11.48 -35.53
CA ARG A 549 -21.47 12.55 -35.06
C ARG A 549 -21.12 13.54 -36.16
N ALA A 550 -20.80 13.03 -37.34
CA ALA A 550 -20.44 13.82 -38.52
C ALA A 550 -21.67 14.22 -39.36
N LYS A 551 -22.89 13.85 -38.94
CA LYS A 551 -24.15 14.11 -39.64
C LYS A 551 -24.15 13.62 -41.09
N LEU A 552 -23.58 12.43 -41.30
CA LEU A 552 -23.48 11.83 -42.62
C LEU A 552 -24.84 11.29 -43.04
N GLU A 553 -25.32 11.72 -44.19
CA GLU A 553 -26.52 11.19 -44.83
C GLU A 553 -26.09 10.04 -45.75
N ASN A 554 -26.82 8.92 -45.74
CA ASN A 554 -26.60 7.74 -46.62
C ASN A 554 -25.38 6.84 -46.30
N VAL A 555 -25.05 6.61 -45.03
CA VAL A 555 -24.08 5.56 -44.65
C VAL A 555 -24.78 4.19 -44.66
N GLU A 556 -24.26 3.24 -45.44
CA GLU A 556 -24.77 1.87 -45.50
C GLU A 556 -24.24 1.03 -44.31
N ASP A 557 -24.59 -0.27 -44.23
CA ASP A 557 -23.95 -1.17 -43.26
C ASP A 557 -22.45 -1.34 -43.59
N LEU A 558 -21.69 -2.03 -42.74
CA LEU A 558 -20.25 -2.22 -42.93
C LEU A 558 -19.91 -2.69 -44.36
N THR A 559 -18.86 -2.10 -44.95
CA THR A 559 -18.39 -2.55 -46.25
C THR A 559 -17.97 -4.01 -46.21
N ARG A 560 -18.24 -4.75 -47.29
CA ARG A 560 -17.83 -6.15 -47.42
C ARG A 560 -16.31 -6.34 -47.23
N ALA A 561 -15.53 -5.37 -47.69
CA ALA A 561 -14.08 -5.35 -47.51
C ALA A 561 -13.68 -5.30 -46.02
N LEU A 562 -14.36 -4.47 -45.22
CA LEU A 562 -14.13 -4.40 -43.78
C LEU A 562 -14.61 -5.67 -43.06
N GLU A 563 -15.77 -6.23 -43.43
CA GLU A 563 -16.26 -7.48 -42.85
C GLU A 563 -15.27 -8.65 -43.09
N GLU A 564 -14.75 -8.78 -44.32
CA GLU A 564 -13.75 -9.79 -44.67
C GLU A 564 -12.43 -9.56 -43.91
N SER A 565 -12.00 -8.30 -43.75
CA SER A 565 -10.82 -7.92 -42.96
C SER A 565 -10.97 -8.27 -41.48
N LEU A 566 -12.10 -7.95 -40.86
CA LEU A 566 -12.38 -8.26 -39.45
C LEU A 566 -12.44 -9.77 -39.20
N ARG A 567 -13.07 -10.53 -40.11
CA ARG A 567 -13.11 -12.00 -40.04
C ARG A 567 -11.71 -12.61 -40.15
N SER A 568 -10.91 -12.16 -41.13
CA SER A 568 -9.52 -12.60 -41.28
C SER A 568 -8.69 -12.30 -40.03
N ASN A 569 -8.85 -11.08 -39.48
CA ASN A 569 -8.16 -10.67 -38.26
C ASN A 569 -8.55 -11.49 -37.04
N ALA A 570 -9.83 -11.81 -36.87
CA ALA A 570 -10.35 -12.68 -35.82
C ALA A 570 -9.75 -14.09 -35.91
N ALA A 571 -9.65 -14.67 -37.12
CA ALA A 571 -9.07 -15.99 -37.33
C ALA A 571 -7.57 -16.06 -36.97
N ILE A 572 -6.79 -15.05 -37.39
CA ILE A 572 -5.36 -14.96 -37.07
C ILE A 572 -5.15 -14.81 -35.55
N LEU A 573 -5.96 -13.97 -34.88
CA LEU A 573 -5.83 -13.77 -33.44
C LEU A 573 -6.25 -15.01 -32.67
N ALA A 574 -7.32 -15.70 -33.10
CA ALA A 574 -7.73 -16.97 -32.54
C ALA A 574 -6.61 -18.01 -32.63
N GLY A 575 -5.88 -18.05 -33.74
CA GLY A 575 -4.69 -18.89 -33.90
C GLY A 575 -3.62 -18.59 -32.85
N HIS A 576 -3.24 -17.31 -32.69
CA HIS A 576 -2.24 -16.92 -31.69
C HIS A 576 -2.67 -17.26 -30.26
N VAL A 577 -3.93 -17.00 -29.91
CA VAL A 577 -4.47 -17.31 -28.57
C VAL A 577 -4.50 -18.82 -28.33
N SER A 578 -4.99 -19.59 -29.31
CA SER A 578 -5.04 -21.05 -29.27
C SER A 578 -3.65 -21.66 -29.06
N GLU A 579 -2.68 -21.26 -29.89
CA GLU A 579 -1.32 -21.81 -29.80
C GLU A 579 -0.60 -21.42 -28.50
N ALA A 580 -0.80 -20.18 -28.02
CA ALA A 580 -0.25 -19.76 -26.73
C ALA A 580 -0.85 -20.56 -25.56
N LEU A 581 -2.16 -20.86 -25.59
CA LEU A 581 -2.83 -21.70 -24.58
C LEU A 581 -2.34 -23.14 -24.64
N LYS A 582 -2.19 -23.71 -25.84
CA LYS A 582 -1.67 -25.06 -26.03
C LYS A 582 -0.25 -25.18 -25.52
N ALA A 583 0.62 -24.21 -25.83
CA ALA A 583 2.00 -24.19 -25.35
C ALA A 583 2.07 -24.11 -23.80
N SER A 584 1.26 -23.23 -23.20
CA SER A 584 1.20 -23.07 -21.73
C SER A 584 0.73 -24.35 -21.04
N LEU A 585 -0.34 -24.97 -21.57
CA LEU A 585 -0.89 -26.21 -21.02
C LEU A 585 0.08 -27.39 -21.18
N ARG A 586 0.72 -27.50 -22.35
CA ARG A 586 1.75 -28.53 -22.61
C ARG A 586 2.92 -28.39 -21.63
N GLN A 587 3.40 -27.18 -21.39
CA GLN A 587 4.46 -26.90 -20.42
C GLN A 587 4.07 -27.33 -19.00
N ALA A 588 2.88 -26.91 -18.54
CA ALA A 588 2.37 -27.24 -17.20
C ALA A 588 2.27 -28.75 -16.98
N LEU A 589 1.80 -29.48 -18.00
CA LEU A 589 1.67 -30.94 -17.97
C LEU A 589 3.04 -31.63 -17.91
N ILE A 590 3.99 -31.21 -18.74
CA ILE A 590 5.34 -31.79 -18.76
C ILE A 590 6.04 -31.59 -17.41
N GLU A 591 6.01 -30.36 -16.88
CA GLU A 591 6.66 -30.03 -15.60
C GLU A 591 6.06 -30.77 -14.42
N GLY A 592 4.73 -30.80 -14.31
CA GLY A 592 4.08 -31.45 -13.18
C GLY A 592 4.21 -32.98 -13.21
N ILE A 593 4.23 -33.60 -14.41
CA ILE A 593 4.52 -35.03 -14.55
C ILE A 593 5.99 -35.33 -14.18
N ALA A 594 6.93 -34.49 -14.59
CA ALA A 594 8.35 -34.62 -14.23
C ALA A 594 8.57 -34.47 -12.71
N ALA A 595 7.82 -33.56 -12.07
CA ALA A 595 7.86 -33.33 -10.62
C ALA A 595 7.10 -34.41 -9.80
N SER A 596 6.49 -35.40 -10.45
CA SER A 596 5.68 -36.44 -9.79
C SER A 596 4.54 -35.90 -8.93
N GLU A 597 3.90 -34.83 -9.40
CA GLU A 597 2.77 -34.21 -8.72
C GLU A 597 1.53 -35.12 -8.74
N THR A 598 0.76 -35.07 -7.66
CA THR A 598 -0.57 -35.70 -7.62
C THR A 598 -1.54 -34.99 -8.56
N ILE A 599 -2.61 -35.67 -9.01
CA ILE A 599 -3.64 -35.06 -9.88
C ILE A 599 -4.15 -33.70 -9.33
N PRO A 600 -4.44 -33.54 -8.02
CA PRO A 600 -4.80 -32.23 -7.47
C PRO A 600 -3.70 -31.16 -7.57
N GLN A 601 -2.43 -31.54 -7.40
CA GLN A 601 -1.29 -30.61 -7.54
C GLN A 601 -1.05 -30.24 -9.00
N LEU A 602 -1.15 -31.20 -9.91
CA LEU A 602 -1.06 -30.98 -11.36
C LEU A 602 -2.20 -30.09 -11.85
N MET A 603 -3.42 -30.30 -11.34
CA MET A 603 -4.56 -29.40 -11.59
C MET A 603 -4.26 -28.00 -11.09
N ARG A 604 -3.76 -27.84 -9.87
CA ARG A 604 -3.39 -26.53 -9.34
C ARG A 604 -2.29 -25.86 -10.17
N ARG A 605 -1.29 -26.62 -10.65
CA ARG A 605 -0.26 -26.11 -11.57
C ARG A 605 -0.84 -25.70 -12.92
N ILE A 606 -1.72 -26.51 -13.49
CA ILE A 606 -2.43 -26.17 -14.74
C ILE A 606 -3.27 -24.90 -14.53
N GLU A 607 -3.94 -24.77 -13.38
CA GLU A 607 -4.66 -23.56 -13.00
C GLU A 607 -3.71 -22.35 -12.90
N ASP A 608 -2.65 -22.46 -12.10
CA ASP A 608 -1.65 -21.42 -11.92
C ASP A 608 -0.97 -21.03 -13.24
N GLN A 609 -0.74 -21.99 -14.16
CA GLN A 609 -0.12 -21.75 -15.47
C GLN A 609 -1.10 -21.18 -16.50
N LEU A 610 -2.36 -21.65 -16.51
CA LEU A 610 -3.42 -21.05 -17.31
C LEU A 610 -3.74 -19.62 -16.82
N ASP A 611 -3.48 -19.33 -15.54
CA ASP A 611 -3.60 -18.02 -14.89
C ASP A 611 -2.30 -17.18 -14.93
N SER A 612 -1.16 -17.75 -15.36
CA SER A 612 0.12 -17.05 -15.48
C SER A 612 0.32 -16.38 -16.85
N VAL A 613 0.88 -15.17 -16.81
CA VAL A 613 1.30 -14.26 -17.89
C VAL A 613 0.79 -14.56 -19.32
N ALA A 614 -0.11 -13.73 -19.85
CA ALA A 614 -0.40 -13.68 -21.29
C ALA A 614 0.49 -12.64 -21.98
N THR A 615 0.95 -12.99 -23.16
CA THR A 615 1.56 -12.02 -24.09
C THR A 615 0.44 -11.41 -24.92
N VAL A 616 0.10 -10.15 -24.66
CA VAL A 616 -0.81 -9.40 -25.53
C VAL A 616 0.00 -8.70 -26.60
N SER A 617 -0.27 -9.03 -27.85
CA SER A 617 0.46 -8.53 -29.00
C SER A 617 -0.45 -7.66 -29.86
N VAL A 618 -0.11 -6.39 -29.97
CA VAL A 618 -0.64 -5.50 -31.00
C VAL A 618 0.18 -5.72 -32.27
N ARG A 619 -0.48 -6.05 -33.38
CA ARG A 619 0.18 -6.33 -34.66
C ARG A 619 0.89 -5.09 -35.21
N PRO A 620 1.99 -5.25 -35.96
CA PRO A 620 2.54 -4.14 -36.75
C PRO A 620 1.53 -3.71 -37.82
N THR A 621 1.51 -2.42 -38.12
CA THR A 621 0.80 -1.87 -39.28
C THR A 621 1.77 -1.84 -40.45
N LEU A 622 1.38 -2.41 -41.59
CA LEU A 622 2.19 -2.45 -42.80
C LEU A 622 1.51 -1.62 -43.90
N ASP A 623 2.30 -0.98 -44.76
CA ASP A 623 1.79 -0.40 -46.01
C ASP A 623 1.54 -1.50 -47.07
N ALA A 624 0.97 -1.11 -48.22
CA ALA A 624 0.70 -2.02 -49.33
C ALA A 624 1.96 -2.68 -49.93
N GLN A 625 3.14 -2.18 -49.61
CA GLN A 625 4.45 -2.64 -50.07
C GLN A 625 5.18 -3.49 -48.99
N GLY A 626 4.59 -3.66 -47.81
CA GLY A 626 5.11 -4.45 -46.71
C GLY A 626 6.05 -3.70 -45.76
N ASN A 627 6.19 -2.38 -45.87
CA ASN A 627 6.98 -1.58 -44.94
C ASN A 627 6.22 -1.33 -43.63
N VAL A 628 6.93 -1.32 -42.51
CA VAL A 628 6.35 -1.14 -41.17
C VAL A 628 5.99 0.34 -40.93
N LEU A 629 4.71 0.67 -41.03
CA LEU A 629 4.15 1.98 -40.65
C LEU A 629 4.11 2.17 -39.13
N ARG A 630 3.88 1.08 -38.38
CA ARG A 630 3.93 1.06 -36.92
C ARG A 630 4.44 -0.30 -36.46
N ALA A 631 5.46 -0.32 -35.59
CA ALA A 631 6.00 -1.56 -35.05
C ALA A 631 4.95 -2.33 -34.23
N GLY A 632 5.02 -3.66 -34.27
CA GLY A 632 4.23 -4.50 -33.38
C GLY A 632 4.68 -4.31 -31.93
N HIS A 633 3.75 -4.37 -30.99
CA HIS A 633 4.03 -4.18 -29.57
C HIS A 633 3.52 -5.38 -28.80
N THR A 634 4.40 -6.05 -28.07
CA THR A 634 4.05 -7.19 -27.22
C THR A 634 4.28 -6.83 -25.76
N ARG A 635 3.33 -7.19 -24.90
CA ARG A 635 3.47 -6.97 -23.45
C ARG A 635 3.08 -8.23 -22.70
N GLN A 636 3.95 -8.64 -21.79
CA GLN A 636 3.69 -9.69 -20.82
C GLN A 636 2.91 -9.12 -19.65
N MET A 637 1.71 -9.67 -19.39
CA MET A 637 0.81 -9.19 -18.35
C MET A 637 0.08 -10.35 -17.66
N GLU A 638 -0.32 -10.19 -16.40
CA GLU A 638 -1.08 -11.18 -15.63
C GLU A 638 -2.44 -11.52 -16.27
N ARG A 639 -2.87 -12.79 -16.24
CA ARG A 639 -4.00 -13.26 -17.07
C ARG A 639 -5.40 -12.98 -16.51
N SER A 640 -5.55 -12.67 -15.23
CA SER A 640 -6.82 -12.16 -14.70
C SER A 640 -7.30 -10.90 -15.45
N THR A 641 -6.37 -10.19 -16.11
CA THR A 641 -6.62 -9.03 -16.97
C THR A 641 -6.48 -9.33 -18.48
N ALA A 642 -6.05 -10.52 -18.89
CA ALA A 642 -5.72 -10.80 -20.31
C ALA A 642 -6.96 -10.92 -21.19
N ALA A 643 -7.99 -11.65 -20.73
CA ALA A 643 -9.27 -11.72 -21.44
C ALA A 643 -9.90 -10.31 -21.58
N GLU A 644 -9.79 -9.51 -20.52
CA GLU A 644 -10.26 -8.12 -20.50
C GLU A 644 -9.49 -7.22 -21.48
N ILE A 645 -8.16 -7.30 -21.47
CA ILE A 645 -7.31 -6.49 -22.34
C ILE A 645 -7.45 -6.92 -23.80
N ILE A 646 -7.54 -8.22 -24.10
CA ILE A 646 -7.80 -8.71 -25.46
C ILE A 646 -9.16 -8.19 -25.93
N ALA A 647 -10.21 -8.36 -25.10
CA ALA A 647 -11.55 -7.91 -25.44
C ALA A 647 -11.60 -6.41 -25.73
N ARG A 648 -10.98 -5.59 -24.86
CA ARG A 648 -10.93 -4.14 -25.01
C ARG A 648 -10.09 -3.68 -26.20
N THR A 649 -8.94 -4.32 -26.41
CA THR A 649 -8.03 -3.97 -27.51
C THR A 649 -8.67 -4.27 -28.87
N GLU A 650 -9.32 -5.42 -29.02
CA GLU A 650 -9.98 -5.79 -30.28
C GLU A 650 -11.31 -5.06 -30.48
N ALA A 651 -12.11 -4.85 -29.43
CA ALA A 651 -13.32 -4.04 -29.51
C ALA A 651 -12.99 -2.59 -29.93
N ASN A 652 -11.95 -1.98 -29.34
CA ASN A 652 -11.54 -0.63 -29.71
C ASN A 652 -10.95 -0.57 -31.13
N ARG A 653 -10.19 -1.59 -31.58
CA ARG A 653 -9.72 -1.64 -32.97
C ARG A 653 -10.92 -1.66 -33.93
N ALA A 654 -11.83 -2.61 -33.76
CA ALA A 654 -12.97 -2.77 -34.65
C ALA A 654 -13.88 -1.54 -34.65
N PHE A 655 -14.08 -0.92 -33.48
CA PHE A 655 -14.80 0.35 -33.36
C PHE A 655 -14.16 1.47 -34.19
N ASN A 656 -12.83 1.59 -34.18
CA ASN A 656 -12.13 2.61 -34.95
C ASN A 656 -12.13 2.33 -36.45
N GLU A 657 -12.02 1.08 -36.88
CA GLU A 657 -12.16 0.73 -38.30
C GLU A 657 -13.58 1.00 -38.81
N GLY A 658 -14.62 0.69 -38.03
CA GLY A 658 -15.99 1.04 -38.38
C GLY A 658 -16.22 2.56 -38.46
N ASN A 659 -15.55 3.34 -37.60
CA ASN A 659 -15.57 4.79 -37.67
C ASN A 659 -14.92 5.29 -38.98
N LEU A 660 -13.75 4.76 -39.35
CA LEU A 660 -13.08 5.11 -40.61
C LEU A 660 -13.91 4.71 -41.85
N ASP A 661 -14.55 3.55 -41.82
CA ASP A 661 -15.43 3.08 -42.90
C ASP A 661 -16.60 4.04 -43.15
N ALA A 662 -17.26 4.51 -42.07
CA ALA A 662 -18.32 5.52 -42.18
C ALA A 662 -17.82 6.83 -42.83
N LEU A 663 -16.64 7.29 -42.44
CA LEU A 663 -16.04 8.52 -42.96
C LEU A 663 -15.63 8.36 -44.43
N SER A 664 -15.10 7.18 -44.80
CA SER A 664 -14.74 6.85 -46.18
C SER A 664 -15.96 6.78 -47.08
N GLN A 665 -17.07 6.18 -46.63
CA GLN A 665 -18.33 6.12 -47.37
C GLN A 665 -18.93 7.52 -47.60
N ALA A 666 -18.60 8.49 -46.75
CA ALA A 666 -19.00 9.89 -46.88
C ALA A 666 -17.99 10.78 -47.60
N GLU A 667 -17.03 10.20 -48.34
CA GLU A 667 -16.01 10.92 -49.12
C GLU A 667 -15.09 11.84 -48.29
N ILE A 668 -15.04 11.66 -46.97
CA ILE A 668 -14.11 12.39 -46.10
C ILE A 668 -12.75 11.73 -46.21
N GLN A 669 -11.74 12.44 -46.71
CA GLN A 669 -10.42 11.85 -46.96
C GLN A 669 -9.45 11.96 -45.78
N ARG A 670 -9.71 12.83 -44.80
CA ARG A 670 -8.76 13.16 -43.71
C ARG A 670 -9.41 13.08 -42.35
N VAL A 671 -8.67 12.51 -41.41
CA VAL A 671 -9.09 12.30 -40.02
C VAL A 671 -8.01 12.79 -39.06
N GLN A 672 -8.44 13.23 -37.89
CA GLN A 672 -7.56 13.70 -36.83
C GLN A 672 -7.56 12.72 -35.66
N TRP A 673 -6.38 12.47 -35.11
CA TRP A 673 -6.23 11.63 -33.92
C TRP A 673 -6.77 12.34 -32.68
N LEU A 674 -7.72 11.72 -31.97
CA LEU A 674 -8.19 12.19 -30.66
C LEU A 674 -7.68 11.27 -29.55
N LEU A 675 -6.89 11.85 -28.64
CA LEU A 675 -6.37 11.15 -27.47
C LEU A 675 -7.43 11.03 -26.38
N ALA A 676 -7.40 9.90 -25.67
CA ALA A 676 -8.12 9.74 -24.41
C ALA A 676 -7.64 10.77 -23.37
N SER A 677 -8.50 11.12 -22.42
CA SER A 677 -8.17 12.12 -21.38
C SER A 677 -6.99 11.72 -20.48
N ASP A 678 -6.72 10.43 -20.36
CA ASP A 678 -5.63 9.81 -19.61
C ASP A 678 -4.63 9.09 -20.52
N ALA A 679 -4.48 9.56 -21.77
CA ALA A 679 -3.59 8.93 -22.74
C ALA A 679 -2.15 8.81 -22.21
N CYS A 680 -1.58 7.61 -22.35
CA CYS A 680 -0.22 7.34 -21.89
C CYS A 680 0.84 7.98 -22.81
N PRO A 681 2.12 8.07 -22.37
CA PRO A 681 3.19 8.65 -23.17
C PRO A 681 3.38 8.02 -24.55
N GLN A 682 3.09 6.73 -24.72
CA GLN A 682 3.17 6.05 -26.02
C GLN A 682 2.11 6.55 -27.00
N CYS A 683 0.89 6.81 -26.53
CA CYS A 683 -0.17 7.40 -27.34
C CYS A 683 0.14 8.87 -27.69
N VAL A 684 0.69 9.63 -26.74
CA VAL A 684 1.12 11.02 -26.95
C VAL A 684 2.22 11.10 -28.01
N ALA A 685 3.20 10.20 -27.93
CA ALA A 685 4.29 10.09 -28.92
C ALA A 685 3.78 9.66 -30.29
N ALA A 686 2.93 8.63 -30.37
CA ALA A 686 2.37 8.13 -31.63
C ALA A 686 1.45 9.14 -32.33
N ALA A 687 0.71 9.95 -31.55
CA ALA A 687 -0.13 11.03 -32.05
C ALA A 687 0.67 12.29 -32.45
N GLU A 688 1.97 12.34 -32.17
CA GLU A 688 2.90 13.44 -32.47
C GLU A 688 2.45 14.78 -31.85
N ILE A 689 2.11 14.77 -30.56
CA ILE A 689 1.58 15.95 -29.86
C ILE A 689 2.41 16.40 -28.66
N LEU A 690 2.30 17.68 -28.32
CA LEU A 690 2.80 18.21 -27.04
C LEU A 690 1.91 17.75 -25.88
N ALA A 691 2.54 17.44 -24.74
CA ALA A 691 1.84 17.05 -23.51
C ALA A 691 0.79 18.10 -23.10
N GLY A 692 -0.47 17.67 -22.92
CA GLY A 692 -1.61 18.53 -22.55
C GLY A 692 -2.58 18.84 -23.69
N ASN A 693 -2.19 18.63 -24.96
CA ASN A 693 -3.12 18.68 -26.09
C ASN A 693 -3.89 17.35 -26.21
N LYS A 694 -5.11 17.39 -26.77
CA LYS A 694 -5.93 16.18 -27.02
C LYS A 694 -6.05 15.82 -28.50
N LEU A 695 -5.77 16.78 -29.38
CA LEU A 695 -5.86 16.63 -30.83
C LEU A 695 -4.45 16.45 -31.37
N GLY A 696 -4.25 15.35 -32.11
CA GLY A 696 -2.97 15.03 -32.72
C GLY A 696 -2.93 15.16 -34.22
N LYS A 697 -2.00 14.43 -34.83
CA LYS A 697 -1.75 14.49 -36.26
C LYS A 697 -3.00 14.17 -37.08
N VAL A 698 -3.06 14.81 -38.25
CA VAL A 698 -4.09 14.59 -39.26
C VAL A 698 -3.52 13.63 -40.30
N LEU A 699 -4.25 12.56 -40.59
CA LEU A 699 -3.87 11.49 -41.51
C LEU A 699 -4.94 11.31 -42.58
N SER A 700 -4.56 10.74 -43.73
CA SER A 700 -5.57 10.20 -44.64
C SER A 700 -6.26 8.97 -44.02
N ILE A 701 -7.44 8.58 -44.52
CA ILE A 701 -8.12 7.36 -44.04
C ILE A 701 -7.24 6.12 -44.24
N ASP A 702 -6.57 6.01 -45.38
CA ASP A 702 -5.69 4.89 -45.70
C ASP A 702 -4.49 4.81 -44.73
N GLU A 703 -3.95 5.97 -44.35
CA GLU A 703 -2.88 6.04 -43.36
C GLU A 703 -3.38 5.75 -41.93
N ALA A 704 -4.63 6.09 -41.60
CA ALA A 704 -5.21 5.95 -40.27
C ALA A 704 -5.59 4.52 -39.90
N SER A 705 -5.95 3.69 -40.89
CA SER A 705 -6.35 2.30 -40.67
C SER A 705 -5.25 1.50 -39.95
N GLY A 706 -5.64 0.74 -38.93
CA GLY A 706 -4.74 -0.11 -38.15
C GLY A 706 -3.77 0.61 -37.21
N GLN A 707 -3.76 1.95 -37.13
CA GLN A 707 -2.87 2.67 -36.18
C GLN A 707 -3.40 2.66 -34.74
N ILE A 708 -4.72 2.65 -34.56
CA ILE A 708 -5.37 2.55 -33.25
C ILE A 708 -5.94 1.12 -33.11
N PRO A 709 -5.63 0.38 -32.04
CA PRO A 709 -4.90 0.77 -30.82
C PRO A 709 -3.37 0.74 -30.96
N VAL A 710 -2.67 1.67 -30.30
CA VAL A 710 -1.19 1.75 -30.26
C VAL A 710 -0.58 0.70 -29.34
N HIS A 711 -1.22 0.48 -28.20
CA HIS A 711 -0.79 -0.44 -27.15
C HIS A 711 -2.01 -1.19 -26.59
N PRO A 712 -1.81 -2.30 -25.85
CA PRO A 712 -2.91 -2.97 -25.16
C PRO A 712 -3.64 -2.00 -24.21
N ASN A 713 -4.98 -2.01 -24.19
CA ASN A 713 -5.81 -1.07 -23.39
C ASN A 713 -5.77 0.41 -23.88
N CYS A 714 -5.35 0.67 -25.11
CA CYS A 714 -5.46 2.01 -25.72
C CYS A 714 -6.94 2.39 -25.91
N ARG A 715 -7.29 3.65 -25.62
CA ARG A 715 -8.65 4.22 -25.73
C ARG A 715 -8.74 5.45 -26.66
N CYS A 716 -7.75 5.63 -27.51
CA CYS A 716 -7.77 6.71 -28.51
C CYS A 716 -8.82 6.43 -29.60
N THR A 717 -9.22 7.47 -30.34
CA THR A 717 -10.16 7.33 -31.44
C THR A 717 -9.93 8.34 -32.57
N TRP A 718 -10.57 8.13 -33.72
CA TRP A 718 -10.56 9.04 -34.87
C TRP A 718 -11.71 10.03 -34.84
N ILE A 719 -11.45 11.25 -35.30
CA ILE A 719 -12.46 12.29 -35.50
C ILE A 719 -12.26 12.94 -36.86
N THR A 720 -13.29 13.59 -37.39
CA THR A 720 -13.15 14.45 -38.58
C THR A 720 -12.19 15.60 -38.29
N GLU A 721 -11.40 16.01 -39.29
CA GLU A 721 -10.53 17.18 -39.19
C GLU A 721 -11.34 18.40 -38.74
N VAL A 722 -10.92 19.03 -37.64
CA VAL A 722 -11.56 20.25 -37.12
C VAL A 722 -10.84 21.43 -37.76
N GLU A 723 -11.52 22.18 -38.62
CA GLU A 723 -10.98 23.45 -39.13
C GLU A 723 -10.62 24.36 -37.95
N ARG A 724 -9.38 24.84 -37.92
CA ARG A 724 -8.87 25.74 -36.87
C ARG A 724 -9.25 27.18 -37.13
#